data_AF-A0A093YQE6-F1
#
_entry.id   AF-A0A093YQE6-F1
#
_cell.length_a   1.000
_cell.length_b   1.000
_cell.length_c   1.000
_cell.angle_alpha   90.00
_cell.angle_beta   90.00
_cell.angle_gamma   90.00
#
_symmetry.space_group_name_H-M   'P 1'
#
loop_
_entity.id
_entity.type
_entity.pdbx_description
1 polymer ?
#
loop_
_entity_poly.entity_id
_entity_poly.type
_entity_poly.pdbx_seq_one_letter_code
_entity_poly.pdbx_strand_id
1 'polypeptide(L)'
;MATKASDKECKMEYTRLGKSGLNISKLILGGMSYGSPEWWAWVLNEEAALPLLKHAYDAGITTWDTADMYSNGESERILGKALKKYNIPRNRIVLLTKCYFGVADPEEGQQRVYATPGGDIDPKWVNRIGLSRKHIFDAVDASVERLGTYIDVLQIHRLDHETPREEIMKALNDVVESGKVRYIGASSMAAWEFQTLQNIAEKNGWHKFISMQNYYNLIYREEEREMIPYCKDTGVGLIPWSPMARGALARPYDSRSTVREGSDQILNGIVRKESETDKVVVGRVQEVAEKLGVSMARVAIAWSLQKGTNPIVGLSSKERIDEAVEAVKWQSGGGLTAEDCKYLEDGTRRRKCTSGRGPTACLYCTERGITCIRNSGAPSPSSRSYSAPLSPPVARQPAPAGLPLPPLALCLELVELYFDFIHDKFHSIFHRPSLTEDVRQGVVPPVILFAIFALSARFSENEAFYSIAPRDRSKPYYDESARLVDIRDTSITTIQACILLGGIGSSEACAFNESVYYTVACRMANLLGLSKKTGANALEQELNIRRESSPLVIFKVLIKSVWWTLCMVDVWSSKSVRLPRQMSHFSDLPLPIDEYTFLQWRRGAQDNTEMSSDRSSSLIAQMILLNRILMEINDAITETVTAGTVTLVLDKTVQDLSLKLDNWYDALPEYMHNTPQNLERYASQGLGRIFVAVYLGYYHYGQLLFYQFLHDDQHSTGGNRYANKCKSHAANLCLIVYAAQETPGCEVRYNMVGHILVIASTVQIHTLLFGTDEAEISVARSRVVRNFQILTELKRYWAWLDMCFVRLHIFHDMCRRSMATSFRMDEWMMKFLSEFSEPIEEKTEDSAQAALDWARNIEAHPQGNTEEQTSGSPYV
;
A
#
# COMPACT_ATOMS: atom_id res chain seq x y z
N MET A 1 -5.14 -56.44 -45.32
CA MET A 1 -6.22 -56.27 -44.31
C MET A 1 -5.61 -55.54 -43.12
N ALA A 2 -5.84 -54.24 -43.03
CA ALA A 2 -5.44 -53.45 -41.87
C ALA A 2 -6.36 -53.83 -40.70
N THR A 3 -5.78 -54.41 -39.65
CA THR A 3 -6.48 -54.65 -38.39
C THR A 3 -6.94 -53.31 -37.83
N LYS A 4 -8.26 -53.13 -37.71
CA LYS A 4 -8.86 -52.04 -36.93
C LYS A 4 -8.21 -52.05 -35.56
N ALA A 5 -7.42 -51.02 -35.24
CA ALA A 5 -7.07 -50.72 -33.88
C ALA A 5 -8.37 -50.66 -33.09
N SER A 6 -8.50 -51.49 -32.06
CA SER A 6 -9.67 -51.45 -31.19
C SER A 6 -9.81 -50.04 -30.64
N ASP A 7 -10.98 -49.43 -30.84
CA ASP A 7 -11.39 -48.20 -30.19
C ASP A 7 -11.42 -48.44 -28.68
N LYS A 8 -10.25 -48.38 -28.03
CA LYS A 8 -10.14 -48.25 -26.59
C LYS A 8 -10.60 -46.83 -26.28
N GLU A 9 -11.87 -46.70 -25.98
CA GLU A 9 -12.49 -45.48 -25.44
C GLU A 9 -11.56 -44.88 -24.38
N CYS A 10 -11.07 -43.66 -24.63
CA CYS A 10 -10.13 -43.00 -23.74
C CYS A 10 -10.85 -42.70 -22.42
N LYS A 11 -10.44 -43.33 -21.32
CA LYS A 11 -11.17 -43.29 -20.05
C LYS A 11 -11.15 -41.91 -19.37
N MET A 12 -10.26 -41.00 -19.76
CA MET A 12 -10.04 -39.72 -19.10
C MET A 12 -10.04 -38.57 -20.12
N GLU A 13 -10.58 -37.43 -19.70
CA GLU A 13 -10.54 -36.18 -20.46
C GLU A 13 -9.29 -35.35 -20.14
N TYR A 14 -8.89 -34.52 -21.10
CA TYR A 14 -7.74 -33.64 -20.99
C TYR A 14 -8.14 -32.20 -21.32
N THR A 15 -7.45 -31.25 -20.71
CA THR A 15 -7.67 -29.82 -20.93
C THR A 15 -6.36 -29.06 -20.84
N ARG A 16 -6.31 -27.85 -21.41
CA ARG A 16 -5.18 -26.93 -21.20
C ARG A 16 -5.14 -26.43 -19.76
N LEU A 17 -3.94 -26.29 -19.22
CA LEU A 17 -3.70 -25.62 -17.95
C LEU A 17 -3.66 -24.09 -18.20
N GLY A 18 -4.81 -23.45 -18.01
CA GLY A 18 -4.99 -22.03 -18.34
C GLY A 18 -4.84 -21.76 -19.84
N LYS A 19 -4.20 -20.64 -20.19
CA LYS A 19 -3.85 -20.27 -21.57
C LYS A 19 -2.52 -20.87 -22.06
N SER A 20 -1.85 -21.69 -21.24
CA SER A 20 -0.60 -22.33 -21.64
C SER A 20 -0.81 -23.42 -22.70
N GLY A 21 0.29 -23.84 -23.34
CA GLY A 21 0.29 -24.99 -24.25
C GLY A 21 0.27 -26.36 -23.55
N LEU A 22 0.36 -26.40 -22.21
CA LEU A 22 0.42 -27.63 -21.44
C LEU A 22 -0.99 -28.22 -21.27
N ASN A 23 -1.19 -29.46 -21.74
CA ASN A 23 -2.40 -30.22 -21.46
C ASN A 23 -2.23 -31.08 -20.22
N ILE A 24 -3.26 -31.11 -19.38
CA ILE A 24 -3.34 -31.90 -18.16
C ILE A 24 -4.58 -32.81 -18.20
N SER A 25 -4.57 -33.89 -17.43
CA SER A 25 -5.80 -34.67 -17.18
C SER A 25 -6.79 -33.80 -16.41
N LYS A 26 -8.09 -33.92 -16.71
CA LYS A 26 -9.14 -33.10 -16.08
C LYS A 26 -9.17 -33.19 -14.56
N LEU A 27 -8.66 -34.30 -14.03
CA LEU A 27 -8.43 -34.57 -12.62
C LEU A 27 -6.94 -34.80 -12.40
N ILE A 28 -6.40 -34.30 -11.28
CA ILE A 28 -4.99 -34.40 -10.92
C ILE A 28 -4.83 -35.35 -9.74
N LEU A 29 -3.86 -36.26 -9.80
CA LEU A 29 -3.52 -37.12 -8.67
C LEU A 29 -2.67 -36.35 -7.66
N GLY A 30 -3.09 -36.30 -6.40
CA GLY A 30 -2.31 -35.69 -5.31
C GLY A 30 -1.44 -36.71 -4.55
N GLY A 31 -0.14 -36.44 -4.46
CA GLY A 31 0.90 -37.30 -3.90
C GLY A 31 1.09 -37.21 -2.39
N MET A 32 0.38 -36.33 -1.69
CA MET A 32 0.48 -36.21 -0.22
C MET A 32 0.13 -37.51 0.52
N SER A 33 -0.61 -38.43 -0.12
CA SER A 33 -0.94 -39.76 0.41
C SER A 33 0.15 -40.81 0.21
N TYR A 34 1.25 -40.49 -0.46
CA TYR A 34 2.34 -41.44 -0.79
C TYR A 34 3.64 -40.96 -0.15
N GLY A 35 4.28 -41.82 0.63
CA GLY A 35 5.49 -41.47 1.38
C GLY A 35 5.68 -42.36 2.60
N SER A 36 6.04 -41.81 3.75
CA SER A 36 6.23 -42.61 4.97
C SER A 36 5.03 -42.50 5.92
N PRO A 37 4.49 -43.62 6.44
CA PRO A 37 3.51 -43.61 7.53
C PRO A 37 4.02 -42.96 8.82
N GLU A 38 5.35 -42.86 9.00
CA GLU A 38 5.97 -42.12 10.11
C GLU A 38 5.69 -40.61 9.99
N TRP A 39 5.59 -40.10 8.76
CA TRP A 39 5.26 -38.70 8.52
C TRP A 39 3.80 -38.41 8.83
N TRP A 40 2.86 -39.27 8.43
CA TRP A 40 1.47 -39.28 8.89
C TRP A 40 0.92 -40.70 8.82
N ALA A 41 0.22 -41.14 9.86
CA ALA A 41 -0.25 -42.54 9.97
C ALA A 41 -1.15 -43.02 8.82
N TRP A 42 -1.81 -42.11 8.09
CA TRP A 42 -2.66 -42.41 6.93
C TRP A 42 -1.92 -42.42 5.58
N VAL A 43 -0.63 -42.10 5.55
CA VAL A 43 0.21 -42.12 4.34
C VAL A 43 0.53 -43.55 3.97
N LEU A 44 0.54 -43.82 2.67
CA LEU A 44 0.87 -45.11 2.10
C LEU A 44 2.36 -45.17 1.76
N ASN A 45 3.03 -46.22 2.22
CA ASN A 45 4.40 -46.52 1.86
C ASN A 45 4.55 -46.80 0.36
N GLU A 46 5.81 -46.87 -0.09
CA GLU A 46 6.14 -47.15 -1.49
C GLU A 46 5.43 -48.39 -2.05
N GLU A 47 5.44 -49.49 -1.29
CA GLU A 47 4.84 -50.77 -1.70
C GLU A 47 3.34 -50.63 -2.02
N ALA A 48 2.60 -49.90 -1.18
CA ALA A 48 1.18 -49.64 -1.40
C ALA A 48 0.93 -48.55 -2.46
N ALA A 49 1.80 -47.55 -2.59
CA ALA A 49 1.64 -46.43 -3.50
C ALA A 49 1.92 -46.78 -4.97
N LEU A 50 2.95 -47.60 -5.24
CA LEU A 50 3.38 -47.90 -6.62
C LEU A 50 2.27 -48.54 -7.48
N PRO A 51 1.51 -49.55 -7.01
CA PRO A 51 0.40 -50.11 -7.78
C PRO A 51 -0.72 -49.10 -8.06
N LEU A 52 -0.92 -48.13 -7.17
CA LEU A 52 -1.92 -47.07 -7.35
C LEU A 52 -1.51 -46.07 -8.42
N LEU A 53 -0.23 -45.65 -8.42
CA LEU A 53 0.32 -44.78 -9.48
C LEU A 53 0.22 -45.45 -10.85
N LYS A 54 0.51 -46.75 -10.95
CA LYS A 54 0.31 -47.52 -12.18
C LYS A 54 -1.15 -47.55 -12.62
N HIS A 55 -2.07 -47.82 -11.69
CA HIS A 55 -3.50 -47.87 -11.98
C HIS A 55 -4.04 -46.50 -12.42
N ALA A 56 -3.61 -45.41 -11.78
CA ALA A 56 -3.96 -44.05 -12.16
C ALA A 56 -3.49 -43.72 -13.58
N TYR A 57 -2.24 -44.08 -13.93
CA TYR A 57 -1.74 -43.93 -15.29
C TYR A 57 -2.55 -44.74 -16.31
N ASP A 58 -2.85 -46.01 -16.00
CA ASP A 58 -3.64 -46.88 -16.88
C ASP A 58 -5.09 -46.38 -17.04
N ALA A 59 -5.60 -45.66 -16.05
CA ALA A 59 -6.89 -44.99 -16.11
C ALA A 59 -6.86 -43.65 -16.86
N GLY A 60 -5.67 -43.18 -17.29
CA GLY A 60 -5.49 -41.93 -18.05
C GLY A 60 -5.23 -40.69 -17.19
N ILE A 61 -5.00 -40.84 -15.87
CA ILE A 61 -4.60 -39.72 -15.01
C ILE A 61 -3.09 -39.50 -15.19
N THR A 62 -2.73 -38.57 -16.06
CA THR A 62 -1.34 -38.28 -16.43
C THR A 62 -0.75 -37.09 -15.73
N THR A 63 -1.52 -36.36 -14.93
CA THR A 63 -1.05 -35.19 -14.17
C THR A 63 -0.95 -35.52 -12.68
N TRP A 64 0.25 -35.47 -12.13
CA TRP A 64 0.55 -35.83 -10.74
C TRP A 64 1.18 -34.66 -10.00
N ASP A 65 0.59 -34.29 -8.85
CA ASP A 65 1.03 -33.21 -7.98
C ASP A 65 1.66 -33.77 -6.71
N THR A 66 2.84 -33.28 -6.34
CA THR A 66 3.53 -33.58 -5.08
C THR A 66 4.15 -32.31 -4.50
N ALA A 67 4.99 -32.40 -3.47
CA ALA A 67 5.79 -31.31 -2.93
C ALA A 67 7.08 -31.85 -2.33
N ASP A 68 8.13 -31.05 -2.33
CA ASP A 68 9.40 -31.34 -1.66
C ASP A 68 9.22 -31.81 -0.20
N MET A 69 8.32 -31.18 0.54
CA MET A 69 8.09 -31.46 1.95
C MET A 69 7.23 -32.71 2.21
N TYR A 70 6.54 -33.27 1.20
CA TYR A 70 5.62 -34.39 1.40
C TYR A 70 6.39 -35.65 1.76
N SER A 71 6.19 -36.12 3.01
CA SER A 71 7.00 -37.17 3.62
C SER A 71 8.50 -36.92 3.47
N ASN A 72 8.91 -35.67 3.69
CA ASN A 72 10.30 -35.25 3.66
C ASN A 72 11.03 -35.67 2.35
N GLY A 73 10.40 -35.36 1.22
CA GLY A 73 10.87 -35.70 -0.13
C GLY A 73 10.51 -37.11 -0.61
N GLU A 74 9.98 -37.97 0.24
CA GLU A 74 9.71 -39.37 -0.13
C GLU A 74 8.61 -39.52 -1.19
N SER A 75 7.62 -38.62 -1.17
CA SER A 75 6.57 -38.61 -2.20
C SER A 75 7.18 -38.44 -3.60
N GLU A 76 8.14 -37.53 -3.77
CA GLU A 76 8.84 -37.32 -5.03
C GLU A 76 9.64 -38.56 -5.47
N ARG A 77 10.33 -39.22 -4.54
CA ARG A 77 11.07 -40.46 -4.82
C ARG A 77 10.16 -41.59 -5.30
N ILE A 78 9.01 -41.78 -4.65
CA ILE A 78 8.02 -42.79 -5.04
C ILE A 78 7.47 -42.50 -6.44
N LEU A 79 7.14 -41.25 -6.76
CA LEU A 79 6.67 -40.85 -8.09
C LEU A 79 7.74 -41.10 -9.16
N GLY A 80 8.99 -40.68 -8.92
CA GLY A 80 10.11 -40.94 -9.81
C GLY A 80 10.38 -42.44 -10.02
N LYS A 81 10.27 -43.23 -8.95
CA LYS A 81 10.39 -44.69 -9.01
C LYS A 81 9.26 -45.36 -9.78
N ALA A 82 8.03 -44.87 -9.69
CA ALA A 82 6.91 -45.38 -10.47
C ALA A 82 7.17 -45.22 -11.98
N LEU A 83 7.71 -44.09 -12.41
CA LEU A 83 8.07 -43.87 -13.82
C LEU A 83 9.05 -44.93 -14.33
N LYS A 84 10.12 -45.16 -13.56
CA LYS A 84 11.17 -46.15 -13.91
C LYS A 84 10.63 -47.59 -13.85
N LYS A 85 9.98 -47.96 -12.74
CA LYS A 85 9.49 -49.33 -12.48
C LYS A 85 8.48 -49.80 -13.52
N TYR A 86 7.58 -48.91 -13.94
CA TYR A 86 6.51 -49.25 -14.89
C TYR A 86 6.82 -48.79 -16.33
N ASN A 87 8.04 -48.32 -16.58
CA ASN A 87 8.49 -47.82 -17.88
C ASN A 87 7.50 -46.81 -18.49
N ILE A 88 7.02 -45.87 -17.66
CA ILE A 88 6.08 -44.84 -18.08
C ILE A 88 6.89 -43.79 -18.85
N PRO A 89 6.58 -43.53 -20.14
CA PRO A 89 7.30 -42.53 -20.91
C PRO A 89 7.17 -41.14 -20.27
N ARG A 90 8.30 -40.52 -19.95
CA ARG A 90 8.32 -39.22 -19.24
C ARG A 90 7.52 -38.13 -19.96
N ASN A 91 7.51 -38.14 -21.29
CA ASN A 91 6.77 -37.19 -22.13
C ASN A 91 5.24 -37.39 -22.09
N ARG A 92 4.73 -38.44 -21.45
CA ARG A 92 3.29 -38.68 -21.28
C ARG A 92 2.76 -38.26 -19.91
N ILE A 93 3.62 -37.85 -18.99
CA ILE A 93 3.26 -37.44 -17.63
C ILE A 93 3.56 -35.97 -17.44
N VAL A 94 2.70 -35.29 -16.68
CA VAL A 94 2.91 -33.93 -16.18
C VAL A 94 3.16 -34.01 -14.68
N LEU A 95 4.36 -33.67 -14.24
CA LEU A 95 4.77 -33.65 -12.83
C LEU A 95 4.76 -32.22 -12.28
N LEU A 96 3.95 -32.00 -11.26
CA LEU A 96 3.93 -30.78 -10.48
C LEU A 96 4.60 -31.05 -9.13
N THR A 97 5.51 -30.18 -8.71
CA THR A 97 6.03 -30.17 -7.33
C THR A 97 6.00 -28.76 -6.76
N LYS A 98 6.40 -28.60 -5.50
CA LYS A 98 6.37 -27.32 -4.79
C LYS A 98 7.63 -27.11 -3.98
N CYS A 99 7.97 -25.84 -3.75
CA CYS A 99 8.99 -25.43 -2.79
C CYS A 99 8.44 -24.35 -1.85
N TYR A 100 8.81 -24.42 -0.56
CA TYR A 100 8.63 -23.38 0.47
C TYR A 100 9.03 -23.89 1.87
N PHE A 101 8.56 -25.09 2.23
CA PHE A 101 8.71 -25.63 3.59
C PHE A 101 10.03 -26.37 3.75
N GLY A 102 10.48 -26.51 5.00
CA GLY A 102 11.74 -27.20 5.29
C GLY A 102 11.67 -28.70 4.99
N VAL A 103 12.74 -29.20 4.37
CA VAL A 103 12.99 -30.63 4.15
C VAL A 103 14.22 -31.01 4.98
N ALA A 104 14.01 -31.89 5.95
CA ALA A 104 15.06 -32.43 6.81
C ALA A 104 15.98 -33.37 6.03
N ASP A 105 17.22 -33.45 6.48
CA ASP A 105 18.16 -34.40 5.91
C ASP A 105 17.71 -35.83 6.24
N PRO A 106 18.03 -36.83 5.39
CA PRO A 106 17.59 -38.21 5.60
C PRO A 106 17.94 -38.76 7.00
N GLU A 107 19.07 -38.30 7.55
CA GLU A 107 19.60 -38.68 8.86
C GLU A 107 18.73 -38.18 10.03
N GLU A 108 17.97 -37.11 9.81
CA GLU A 108 17.10 -36.48 10.81
C GLU A 108 15.69 -37.10 10.86
N GLY A 109 15.41 -38.08 9.99
CA GLY A 109 14.14 -38.82 9.93
C GLY A 109 12.97 -38.04 9.32
N GLN A 110 11.75 -38.54 9.54
CA GLN A 110 10.53 -37.95 8.99
C GLN A 110 10.04 -36.80 9.86
N GLN A 111 10.41 -35.57 9.48
CA GLN A 111 10.02 -34.35 10.18
C GLN A 111 8.96 -33.52 9.44
N ARG A 112 8.26 -32.67 10.19
CA ARG A 112 7.23 -31.74 9.68
C ARG A 112 7.66 -30.31 9.99
N VAL A 113 8.29 -29.65 9.03
CA VAL A 113 8.86 -28.31 9.24
C VAL A 113 7.96 -27.25 8.60
N TYR A 114 6.97 -26.79 9.38
CA TYR A 114 6.00 -25.76 8.96
C TYR A 114 6.41 -24.33 9.34
N ALA A 115 7.68 -24.11 9.71
CA ALA A 115 8.15 -22.79 10.11
C ALA A 115 8.03 -21.77 8.96
N THR A 116 7.91 -20.50 9.30
CA THR A 116 7.82 -19.36 8.37
C THR A 116 9.10 -18.54 8.51
N PRO A 117 9.66 -18.00 7.41
CA PRO A 117 10.78 -17.05 7.50
C PRO A 117 10.47 -15.89 8.46
N GLY A 118 11.47 -15.44 9.22
CA GLY A 118 11.34 -14.31 10.15
C GLY A 118 10.73 -14.62 11.54
N GLY A 119 10.31 -15.86 11.81
CA GLY A 119 9.89 -16.29 13.16
C GLY A 119 11.04 -16.83 14.03
N ASP A 120 10.72 -17.26 15.25
CA ASP A 120 11.64 -18.05 16.10
C ASP A 120 11.92 -19.41 15.44
N ILE A 121 12.89 -19.42 14.51
CA ILE A 121 13.28 -20.60 13.74
C ILE A 121 14.65 -21.08 14.22
N ASP A 122 14.79 -22.40 14.35
CA ASP A 122 16.10 -23.01 14.60
C ASP A 122 17.09 -22.54 13.51
N PRO A 123 18.30 -22.06 13.89
CA PRO A 123 19.31 -21.56 12.96
C PRO A 123 19.55 -22.47 11.75
N LYS A 124 19.39 -23.79 11.89
CA LYS A 124 19.58 -24.73 10.78
C LYS A 124 18.56 -24.56 9.65
N TRP A 125 17.39 -23.97 9.92
CA TRP A 125 16.31 -23.77 8.96
C TRP A 125 16.32 -22.41 8.26
N VAL A 126 17.15 -21.45 8.71
CA VAL A 126 17.11 -20.04 8.28
C VAL A 126 17.15 -19.87 6.76
N ASN A 127 17.94 -20.67 6.06
CA ASN A 127 18.07 -20.63 4.59
C ASN A 127 17.46 -21.86 3.89
N ARG A 128 16.68 -22.67 4.60
CA ARG A 128 16.09 -23.93 4.12
C ARG A 128 14.56 -23.89 4.06
N ILE A 129 13.98 -22.68 4.14
CA ILE A 129 12.54 -22.38 4.12
C ILE A 129 12.35 -21.05 3.37
N GLY A 130 11.16 -20.84 2.81
CA GLY A 130 10.75 -19.57 2.20
C GLY A 130 10.87 -19.59 0.68
N LEU A 131 11.08 -18.43 0.08
CA LEU A 131 11.26 -18.27 -1.37
C LEU A 131 12.48 -17.41 -1.70
N SER A 132 13.48 -17.39 -0.82
CA SER A 132 14.78 -16.80 -1.15
C SER A 132 15.37 -17.49 -2.37
N ARG A 133 16.18 -16.76 -3.15
CA ARG A 133 16.85 -17.32 -4.32
C ARG A 133 17.64 -18.57 -3.97
N LYS A 134 18.35 -18.56 -2.84
CA LYS A 134 19.12 -19.70 -2.35
C LYS A 134 18.23 -20.92 -2.17
N HIS A 135 17.14 -20.79 -1.42
CA HIS A 135 16.29 -21.93 -1.12
C HIS A 135 15.55 -22.45 -2.36
N ILE A 136 15.08 -21.57 -3.26
CA ILE A 136 14.44 -21.99 -4.52
C ILE A 136 15.39 -22.87 -5.34
N PHE A 137 16.65 -22.46 -5.51
CA PHE A 137 17.63 -23.23 -6.28
C PHE A 137 17.94 -24.58 -5.60
N ASP A 138 18.21 -24.56 -4.30
CA ASP A 138 18.51 -25.77 -3.53
C ASP A 138 17.33 -26.76 -3.56
N ALA A 139 16.09 -26.27 -3.41
CA ALA A 139 14.88 -27.08 -3.43
C ALA A 139 14.60 -27.69 -4.81
N VAL A 140 14.75 -26.89 -5.89
CA VAL A 140 14.57 -27.38 -7.26
C VAL A 140 15.57 -28.47 -7.60
N ASP A 141 16.84 -28.30 -7.23
CA ASP A 141 17.89 -29.27 -7.51
C ASP A 141 17.62 -30.59 -6.79
N ALA A 142 17.27 -30.51 -5.51
CA ALA A 142 16.94 -31.68 -4.72
C ALA A 142 15.65 -32.37 -5.20
N SER A 143 14.63 -31.62 -5.64
CA SER A 143 13.41 -32.19 -6.22
C SER A 143 13.66 -32.88 -7.56
N VAL A 144 14.48 -32.30 -8.45
CA VAL A 144 14.89 -32.93 -9.72
C VAL A 144 15.65 -34.23 -9.46
N GLU A 145 16.52 -34.26 -8.46
CA GLU A 145 17.23 -35.46 -8.03
C GLU A 145 16.27 -36.54 -7.54
N ARG A 146 15.36 -36.20 -6.60
CA ARG A 146 14.40 -37.15 -6.02
C ARG A 146 13.42 -37.70 -7.06
N LEU A 147 12.91 -36.86 -7.95
CA LEU A 147 12.06 -37.27 -9.08
C LEU A 147 12.85 -38.05 -10.14
N GLY A 148 14.17 -37.83 -10.22
CA GLY A 148 15.05 -38.38 -11.25
C GLY A 148 14.77 -37.83 -12.65
N THR A 149 14.14 -36.66 -12.76
CA THR A 149 13.74 -36.02 -14.03
C THR A 149 13.39 -34.53 -13.81
N TYR A 150 13.18 -33.79 -14.89
CA TYR A 150 12.78 -32.38 -14.86
C TYR A 150 11.36 -32.20 -14.29
N ILE A 151 11.05 -31.00 -13.82
CA ILE A 151 9.74 -30.60 -13.30
C ILE A 151 8.91 -29.96 -14.42
N ASP A 152 7.65 -30.37 -14.62
CA ASP A 152 6.77 -29.69 -15.58
C ASP A 152 6.24 -28.39 -15.01
N VAL A 153 5.72 -28.39 -13.78
CA VAL A 153 5.27 -27.15 -13.10
C VAL A 153 5.85 -27.08 -11.69
N LEU A 154 6.70 -26.09 -11.44
CA LEU A 154 7.14 -25.75 -10.08
C LEU A 154 6.14 -24.78 -9.47
N GLN A 155 5.52 -25.15 -8.36
CA GLN A 155 4.62 -24.27 -7.62
C GLN A 155 5.34 -23.65 -6.43
N ILE A 156 5.17 -22.35 -6.21
CA ILE A 156 5.45 -21.80 -4.88
C ILE A 156 4.37 -22.29 -3.91
N HIS A 157 4.77 -23.01 -2.86
CA HIS A 157 3.81 -23.69 -1.98
C HIS A 157 3.01 -22.68 -1.14
N ARG A 158 3.64 -21.57 -0.75
CA ARG A 158 3.04 -20.39 -0.12
C ARG A 158 3.78 -19.16 -0.63
N LEU A 159 3.21 -17.97 -0.43
CA LEU A 159 3.98 -16.74 -0.58
C LEU A 159 4.89 -16.54 0.63
N ASP A 160 6.15 -16.21 0.37
CA ASP A 160 7.09 -15.69 1.36
C ASP A 160 6.97 -14.16 1.38
N HIS A 161 6.65 -13.60 2.54
CA HIS A 161 6.48 -12.16 2.73
C HIS A 161 7.78 -11.44 3.12
N GLU A 162 8.81 -12.18 3.50
CA GLU A 162 10.11 -11.64 3.92
C GLU A 162 11.08 -11.50 2.74
N THR A 163 10.95 -12.36 1.73
CA THR A 163 11.76 -12.26 0.50
C THR A 163 11.16 -11.24 -0.47
N PRO A 164 11.94 -10.27 -1.01
CA PRO A 164 11.47 -9.34 -2.03
C PRO A 164 10.83 -10.06 -3.23
N ARG A 165 9.66 -9.59 -3.65
CA ARG A 165 8.88 -10.24 -4.73
C ARG A 165 9.63 -10.32 -6.05
N GLU A 166 10.45 -9.32 -6.36
CA GLU A 166 11.34 -9.29 -7.52
C GLU A 166 12.40 -10.39 -7.46
N GLU A 167 12.96 -10.67 -6.29
CA GLU A 167 13.91 -11.77 -6.10
C GLU A 167 13.23 -13.12 -6.31
N ILE A 168 12.05 -13.32 -5.71
CA ILE A 168 11.23 -14.53 -5.89
C ILE A 168 10.99 -14.76 -7.39
N MET A 169 10.48 -13.76 -8.11
CA MET A 169 10.16 -13.90 -9.53
C MET A 169 11.39 -14.09 -10.40
N LYS A 170 12.52 -13.42 -10.10
CA LYS A 170 13.77 -13.63 -10.83
C LYS A 170 14.33 -15.03 -10.60
N ALA A 171 14.29 -15.54 -9.37
CA ALA A 171 14.75 -16.90 -9.06
C ALA A 171 13.89 -17.96 -9.76
N LEU A 172 12.57 -17.81 -9.75
CA LEU A 172 11.63 -18.67 -10.47
C LEU A 172 11.85 -18.62 -11.99
N ASN A 173 12.10 -17.43 -12.54
CA ASN A 173 12.47 -17.30 -13.95
C ASN A 173 13.75 -18.08 -14.27
N ASP A 174 14.78 -17.94 -13.45
CA ASP A 174 16.09 -18.54 -13.70
C ASP A 174 16.07 -20.07 -13.63
N VAL A 175 15.25 -20.67 -12.76
CA VAL A 175 15.11 -22.14 -12.74
C VAL A 175 14.34 -22.66 -13.96
N VAL A 176 13.46 -21.85 -14.56
CA VAL A 176 12.84 -22.17 -15.86
C VAL A 176 13.88 -22.06 -16.98
N GLU A 177 14.64 -20.96 -17.04
CA GLU A 177 15.71 -20.76 -18.03
C GLU A 177 16.82 -21.82 -17.95
N SER A 178 17.06 -22.38 -16.75
CA SER A 178 18.01 -23.50 -16.57
C SER A 178 17.57 -24.80 -17.23
N GLY A 179 16.29 -24.92 -17.62
CA GLY A 179 15.72 -26.15 -18.17
C GLY A 179 15.42 -27.23 -17.14
N LYS A 180 15.57 -26.96 -15.84
CA LYS A 180 15.13 -27.87 -14.75
C LYS A 180 13.61 -27.85 -14.57
N VAL A 181 12.98 -26.71 -14.85
CA VAL A 181 11.54 -26.47 -14.74
C VAL A 181 11.00 -26.06 -16.13
N ARG A 182 9.77 -26.46 -16.49
CA ARG A 182 9.11 -26.04 -17.76
C ARG A 182 8.18 -24.85 -17.57
N TYR A 183 7.39 -24.85 -16.50
CA TYR A 183 6.42 -23.82 -16.16
C TYR A 183 6.42 -23.54 -14.66
N ILE A 184 5.89 -22.40 -14.25
CA ILE A 184 5.70 -22.07 -12.84
C ILE A 184 4.22 -21.91 -12.49
N GLY A 185 3.88 -22.24 -11.25
CA GLY A 185 2.56 -22.06 -10.65
C GLY A 185 2.66 -21.47 -9.24
N ALA A 186 1.52 -21.15 -8.65
CA ALA A 186 1.45 -20.62 -7.30
C ALA A 186 0.40 -21.36 -6.47
N SER A 187 0.55 -21.38 -5.15
CA SER A 187 -0.45 -21.93 -4.23
C SER A 187 -0.73 -20.98 -3.08
N SER A 188 -2.02 -20.78 -2.81
CA SER A 188 -2.60 -20.13 -1.62
C SER A 188 -1.92 -18.82 -1.19
N MET A 189 -2.45 -17.70 -1.68
CA MET A 189 -2.08 -16.34 -1.29
C MET A 189 -3.25 -15.39 -1.58
N ALA A 190 -3.17 -14.13 -1.18
CA ALA A 190 -4.19 -13.16 -1.55
C ALA A 190 -4.13 -12.82 -3.05
N ALA A 191 -5.29 -12.50 -3.65
CA ALA A 191 -5.39 -12.21 -5.08
C ALA A 191 -4.49 -11.03 -5.52
N TRP A 192 -4.39 -9.99 -4.69
CA TRP A 192 -3.54 -8.83 -4.98
C TRP A 192 -2.04 -9.18 -4.95
N GLU A 193 -1.63 -10.15 -4.13
CA GLU A 193 -0.25 -10.61 -4.05
C GLU A 193 0.11 -11.41 -5.30
N PHE A 194 -0.78 -12.31 -5.71
CA PHE A 194 -0.61 -13.07 -6.93
C PHE A 194 -0.56 -12.15 -8.17
N GLN A 195 -1.45 -11.14 -8.22
CA GLN A 195 -1.44 -10.13 -9.27
C GLN A 195 -0.14 -9.31 -9.27
N THR A 196 0.38 -8.97 -8.09
CA THR A 196 1.66 -8.25 -7.97
C THR A 196 2.80 -9.08 -8.58
N LEU A 197 2.87 -10.38 -8.27
CA LEU A 197 3.90 -11.25 -8.85
C LEU A 197 3.76 -11.44 -10.37
N GLN A 198 2.52 -11.58 -10.88
CA GLN A 198 2.25 -11.63 -12.32
C GLN A 198 2.73 -10.36 -13.03
N ASN A 199 2.48 -9.18 -12.43
CA ASN A 199 2.92 -7.89 -12.97
C ASN A 199 4.43 -7.73 -12.95
N ILE A 200 5.11 -8.21 -11.89
CA ILE A 200 6.57 -8.19 -11.80
C ILE A 200 7.16 -9.01 -12.95
N ALA A 201 6.64 -10.23 -13.19
CA ALA A 201 7.09 -11.02 -14.32
C ALA A 201 6.82 -10.33 -15.66
N GLU A 202 5.62 -9.77 -15.85
CA GLU A 202 5.26 -9.06 -17.09
C GLU A 202 6.17 -7.86 -17.37
N LYS A 203 6.40 -7.01 -16.36
CA LYS A 203 7.24 -5.81 -16.48
C LYS A 203 8.69 -6.14 -16.84
N ASN A 204 9.21 -7.27 -16.38
CA ASN A 204 10.59 -7.68 -16.62
C ASN A 204 10.74 -8.68 -17.79
N GLY A 205 9.66 -9.04 -18.47
CA GLY A 205 9.67 -10.05 -19.53
C GLY A 205 10.01 -11.47 -19.04
N TRP A 206 9.74 -11.77 -17.78
CA TRP A 206 9.96 -13.09 -17.18
C TRP A 206 8.75 -14.01 -17.35
N HIS A 207 8.97 -15.31 -17.12
CA HIS A 207 7.90 -16.31 -17.12
C HIS A 207 6.81 -15.98 -16.08
N LYS A 208 5.55 -16.03 -16.51
CA LYS A 208 4.37 -15.85 -15.65
C LYS A 208 3.86 -17.18 -15.11
N PHE A 209 3.14 -17.13 -14.00
CA PHE A 209 2.44 -18.30 -13.47
C PHE A 209 1.31 -18.74 -14.40
N ILE A 210 1.29 -20.04 -14.72
CA ILE A 210 0.25 -20.64 -15.57
C ILE A 210 -0.87 -21.30 -14.75
N SER A 211 -0.66 -21.50 -13.45
CA SER A 211 -1.61 -22.18 -12.57
C SER A 211 -1.67 -21.61 -11.16
N MET A 212 -2.86 -21.68 -10.57
CA MET A 212 -3.13 -21.37 -9.17
C MET A 212 -3.72 -22.60 -8.47
N GLN A 213 -3.01 -23.12 -7.47
CA GLN A 213 -3.42 -24.21 -6.59
C GLN A 213 -4.00 -23.62 -5.28
N ASN A 214 -5.24 -23.17 -5.34
CA ASN A 214 -5.97 -22.56 -4.24
C ASN A 214 -6.66 -23.59 -3.33
N TYR A 215 -7.02 -23.21 -2.11
CA TYR A 215 -7.87 -24.03 -1.25
C TYR A 215 -9.33 -23.81 -1.64
N TYR A 216 -10.01 -24.81 -2.19
CA TYR A 216 -11.37 -24.62 -2.69
C TYR A 216 -12.19 -25.92 -2.68
N ASN A 217 -13.36 -25.87 -2.07
CA ASN A 217 -14.32 -26.97 -1.95
C ASN A 217 -15.69 -26.43 -1.49
N LEU A 218 -16.70 -27.28 -1.36
CA LEU A 218 -18.04 -26.86 -0.93
C LEU A 218 -18.09 -26.21 0.47
N ILE A 219 -17.16 -26.53 1.36
CA ILE A 219 -17.05 -25.96 2.71
C ILE A 219 -16.31 -24.61 2.67
N TYR A 220 -15.30 -24.48 1.81
CA TYR A 220 -14.47 -23.27 1.69
C TYR A 220 -14.50 -22.70 0.27
N ARG A 221 -15.17 -21.55 0.11
CA ARG A 221 -15.45 -20.91 -1.20
C ARG A 221 -14.99 -19.44 -1.28
N GLU A 222 -14.06 -19.02 -0.43
CA GLU A 222 -13.64 -17.59 -0.41
C GLU A 222 -12.94 -17.17 -1.71
N GLU A 223 -12.26 -18.11 -2.37
CA GLU A 223 -11.56 -17.92 -3.65
C GLU A 223 -12.49 -17.44 -4.79
N GLU A 224 -13.80 -17.67 -4.69
CA GLU A 224 -14.78 -17.20 -5.69
C GLU A 224 -14.91 -15.68 -5.73
N ARG A 225 -14.46 -14.95 -4.71
CA ARG A 225 -14.61 -13.48 -4.64
C ARG A 225 -13.66 -12.74 -5.56
N GLU A 226 -12.39 -13.12 -5.56
CA GLU A 226 -11.32 -12.33 -6.19
C GLU A 226 -10.34 -13.22 -6.98
N MET A 227 -9.79 -14.26 -6.36
CA MET A 227 -8.74 -15.09 -6.96
C MET A 227 -9.22 -15.84 -8.21
N ILE A 228 -10.37 -16.52 -8.13
CA ILE A 228 -10.95 -17.27 -9.27
C ILE A 228 -11.31 -16.32 -10.41
N PRO A 229 -12.05 -15.21 -10.20
CA PRO A 229 -12.27 -14.20 -11.24
C PRO A 229 -10.97 -13.69 -11.88
N TYR A 230 -9.95 -13.35 -11.08
CA TYR A 230 -8.66 -12.89 -11.58
C TYR A 230 -7.95 -13.95 -12.45
N CYS A 231 -7.93 -15.21 -12.00
CA CYS A 231 -7.33 -16.30 -12.76
C CYS A 231 -8.05 -16.51 -14.10
N LYS A 232 -9.39 -16.41 -14.12
CA LYS A 232 -10.18 -16.52 -15.36
C LYS A 232 -9.88 -15.40 -16.35
N ASP A 233 -9.80 -14.16 -15.86
CA ASP A 233 -9.49 -12.98 -16.68
C ASP A 233 -8.07 -13.07 -17.29
N THR A 234 -7.09 -13.35 -16.44
CA THR A 234 -5.67 -13.42 -16.85
C THR A 234 -5.29 -14.72 -17.57
N GLY A 235 -6.16 -15.73 -17.55
CA GLY A 235 -5.94 -17.02 -18.20
C GLY A 235 -5.04 -17.97 -17.43
N VAL A 236 -4.99 -17.85 -16.11
CA VAL A 236 -4.32 -18.78 -15.20
C VAL A 236 -5.25 -19.97 -14.91
N GLY A 237 -4.72 -21.20 -15.02
CA GLY A 237 -5.48 -22.41 -14.75
C GLY A 237 -5.73 -22.64 -13.25
N LEU A 238 -6.89 -23.19 -12.90
CA LEU A 238 -7.30 -23.43 -11.52
C LEU A 238 -7.17 -24.92 -11.17
N ILE A 239 -6.29 -25.25 -10.24
CA ILE A 239 -5.98 -26.63 -9.82
C ILE A 239 -6.13 -26.80 -8.30
N PRO A 240 -7.35 -26.65 -7.75
CA PRO A 240 -7.53 -26.52 -6.32
C PRO A 240 -7.16 -27.80 -5.55
N TRP A 241 -6.60 -27.60 -4.36
CA TRP A 241 -6.29 -28.68 -3.43
C TRP A 241 -7.43 -28.90 -2.43
N SER A 242 -7.55 -30.13 -1.91
CA SER A 242 -8.63 -30.57 -1.00
C SER A 242 -10.07 -30.32 -1.52
N PRO A 243 -10.43 -30.74 -2.74
CA PRO A 243 -11.79 -30.60 -3.29
C PRO A 243 -12.86 -31.33 -2.46
N MET A 244 -12.48 -32.41 -1.76
CA MET A 244 -13.35 -33.14 -0.83
C MET A 244 -13.14 -32.75 0.63
N ALA A 245 -12.49 -31.61 0.89
CA ALA A 245 -12.20 -31.13 2.23
C ALA A 245 -11.52 -32.22 3.10
N ARG A 246 -10.45 -32.82 2.55
CA ARG A 246 -9.67 -33.93 3.15
C ARG A 246 -10.45 -35.21 3.46
N GLY A 247 -11.67 -35.36 2.93
CA GLY A 247 -12.55 -36.51 3.12
C GLY A 247 -13.87 -36.14 3.79
N ALA A 248 -14.00 -34.93 4.34
CA ALA A 248 -15.20 -34.49 5.04
C ALA A 248 -16.45 -34.46 4.14
N LEU A 249 -16.27 -34.17 2.84
CA LEU A 249 -17.36 -34.16 1.85
C LEU A 249 -17.61 -35.53 1.21
N ALA A 250 -16.87 -36.58 1.59
CA ALA A 250 -16.98 -37.91 0.98
C ALA A 250 -17.80 -38.89 1.83
N ARG A 251 -18.30 -38.47 3.00
CA ARG A 251 -19.02 -39.32 3.95
C ARG A 251 -20.10 -38.53 4.70
N PRO A 252 -21.15 -39.22 5.21
CA PRO A 252 -22.12 -38.60 6.10
C PRO A 252 -21.45 -37.95 7.33
N TYR A 253 -22.00 -36.85 7.80
CA TYR A 253 -21.37 -36.04 8.85
C TYR A 253 -21.11 -36.81 10.14
N ASP A 254 -21.99 -37.74 10.51
CA ASP A 254 -21.90 -38.52 11.76
C ASP A 254 -21.18 -39.88 11.57
N SER A 255 -20.81 -40.24 10.34
CA SER A 255 -20.15 -41.53 10.01
C SER A 255 -18.63 -41.35 9.81
N ARG A 256 -17.92 -41.17 10.93
CA ARG A 256 -16.49 -40.78 10.99
C ARG A 256 -15.63 -41.88 11.62
N SER A 257 -14.92 -42.68 10.81
CA SER A 257 -14.14 -43.83 11.34
C SER A 257 -12.81 -44.12 10.63
N THR A 258 -12.29 -43.21 9.80
CA THR A 258 -11.03 -43.47 9.08
C THR A 258 -9.80 -43.09 9.90
N VAL A 259 -8.65 -43.73 9.62
CA VAL A 259 -7.36 -43.38 10.23
C VAL A 259 -7.05 -41.88 10.05
N ARG A 260 -7.28 -41.34 8.86
CA ARG A 260 -7.09 -39.90 8.59
C ARG A 260 -8.00 -39.04 9.48
N GLU A 261 -9.27 -39.40 9.63
CA GLU A 261 -10.21 -38.65 10.50
C GLU A 261 -9.68 -38.53 11.94
N GLY A 262 -9.10 -39.60 12.48
CA GLY A 262 -8.58 -39.60 13.87
C GLY A 262 -7.19 -39.01 14.05
N SER A 263 -6.36 -38.93 12.99
CA SER A 263 -4.94 -38.58 13.12
C SER A 263 -4.53 -37.30 12.41
N ASP A 264 -5.37 -36.73 11.53
CA ASP A 264 -5.03 -35.57 10.71
C ASP A 264 -5.28 -34.24 11.44
N GLN A 265 -4.23 -33.70 12.07
CA GLN A 265 -4.35 -32.46 12.87
C GLN A 265 -4.79 -31.26 12.04
N ILE A 266 -4.46 -31.21 10.75
CA ILE A 266 -4.87 -30.11 9.86
C ILE A 266 -6.34 -30.27 9.44
N LEU A 267 -6.85 -31.50 9.28
CA LEU A 267 -8.30 -31.74 9.16
C LEU A 267 -9.01 -31.15 10.38
N ASN A 268 -8.52 -31.42 11.60
CA ASN A 268 -9.12 -30.92 12.84
C ASN A 268 -8.97 -29.38 13.01
N GLY A 269 -7.85 -28.79 12.57
CA GLY A 269 -7.59 -27.36 12.74
C GLY A 269 -8.20 -26.44 11.67
N ILE A 270 -8.26 -26.89 10.41
CA ILE A 270 -8.65 -26.05 9.26
C ILE A 270 -10.04 -26.40 8.74
N VAL A 271 -10.38 -27.69 8.68
CA VAL A 271 -11.57 -28.18 7.97
C VAL A 271 -12.73 -28.50 8.91
N ARG A 272 -12.45 -29.16 10.04
CA ARG A 272 -13.42 -29.64 11.03
C ARG A 272 -13.46 -28.70 12.23
N LYS A 273 -13.90 -27.46 12.02
CA LYS A 273 -14.24 -26.55 13.14
C LYS A 273 -15.58 -26.89 13.81
N GLU A 274 -16.15 -28.05 13.49
CA GLU A 274 -17.45 -28.57 13.94
C GLU A 274 -18.59 -27.55 13.88
N SER A 275 -18.67 -26.76 12.80
CA SER A 275 -19.74 -25.77 12.68
C SER A 275 -21.02 -26.38 12.14
N GLU A 276 -22.18 -25.92 12.61
CA GLU A 276 -23.49 -26.30 12.07
C GLU A 276 -23.58 -26.07 10.56
N THR A 277 -22.88 -25.05 10.03
CA THR A 277 -22.80 -24.81 8.58
C THR A 277 -22.12 -25.97 7.84
N ASP A 278 -21.02 -26.51 8.38
CA ASP A 278 -20.33 -27.63 7.76
C ASP A 278 -21.21 -28.89 7.77
N LYS A 279 -21.97 -29.10 8.85
CA LYS A 279 -22.96 -30.19 8.95
C LYS A 279 -24.03 -30.07 7.87
N VAL A 280 -24.60 -28.88 7.68
CA VAL A 280 -25.60 -28.63 6.63
C VAL A 280 -25.00 -28.85 5.24
N VAL A 281 -23.79 -28.36 4.96
CA VAL A 281 -23.14 -28.55 3.65
C VAL A 281 -22.95 -30.04 3.36
N VAL A 282 -22.37 -30.79 4.31
CA VAL A 282 -22.14 -32.23 4.16
C VAL A 282 -23.45 -32.99 4.01
N GLY A 283 -24.48 -32.63 4.78
CA GLY A 283 -25.83 -33.20 4.66
C GLY A 283 -26.44 -33.00 3.27
N ARG A 284 -26.28 -31.81 2.68
CA ARG A 284 -26.75 -31.56 1.31
C ARG A 284 -25.99 -32.35 0.26
N VAL A 285 -24.68 -32.53 0.43
CA VAL A 285 -23.90 -33.44 -0.43
C VAL A 285 -24.47 -34.85 -0.34
N GLN A 286 -24.81 -35.31 0.87
CA GLN A 286 -25.40 -36.62 1.08
C GLN A 286 -26.77 -36.73 0.39
N GLU A 287 -27.67 -35.77 0.59
CA GLU A 287 -29.00 -35.77 -0.03
C GLU A 287 -28.93 -35.78 -1.57
N VAL A 288 -28.04 -34.97 -2.15
CA VAL A 288 -27.83 -34.95 -3.61
C VAL A 288 -27.24 -36.26 -4.11
N ALA A 289 -26.29 -36.83 -3.37
CA ALA A 289 -25.69 -38.12 -3.69
C ALA A 289 -26.75 -39.24 -3.69
N GLU A 290 -27.59 -39.29 -2.66
CA GLU A 290 -28.70 -40.25 -2.53
C GLU A 290 -29.74 -40.06 -3.65
N LYS A 291 -30.18 -38.81 -3.90
CA LYS A 291 -31.13 -38.46 -4.98
C LYS A 291 -30.63 -38.93 -6.35
N LEU A 292 -29.34 -38.79 -6.61
CA LEU A 292 -28.74 -39.09 -7.92
C LEU A 292 -28.15 -40.51 -8.00
N GLY A 293 -28.22 -41.31 -6.93
CA GLY A 293 -27.70 -42.68 -6.91
C GLY A 293 -26.17 -42.76 -7.09
N VAL A 294 -25.44 -41.74 -6.63
CA VAL A 294 -23.97 -41.66 -6.73
C VAL A 294 -23.34 -41.48 -5.36
N SER A 295 -22.01 -41.61 -5.25
CA SER A 295 -21.32 -41.36 -3.99
C SER A 295 -21.15 -39.85 -3.72
N MET A 296 -21.03 -39.50 -2.44
CA MET A 296 -20.73 -38.11 -2.03
C MET A 296 -19.39 -37.61 -2.60
N ALA A 297 -18.39 -38.50 -2.72
CA ALA A 297 -17.11 -38.19 -3.34
C ALA A 297 -17.29 -37.79 -4.81
N ARG A 298 -18.14 -38.52 -5.55
CA ARG A 298 -18.48 -38.21 -6.94
C ARG A 298 -19.15 -36.84 -7.05
N VAL A 299 -20.09 -36.52 -6.17
CA VAL A 299 -20.74 -35.19 -6.12
C VAL A 299 -19.73 -34.07 -5.87
N ALA A 300 -18.83 -34.22 -4.88
CA ALA A 300 -17.84 -33.20 -4.54
C ALA A 300 -16.84 -32.95 -5.68
N ILE A 301 -16.36 -34.02 -6.34
CA ILE A 301 -15.46 -33.91 -7.51
C ILE A 301 -16.19 -33.26 -8.68
N ALA A 302 -17.39 -33.73 -9.00
CA ALA A 302 -18.22 -33.21 -10.09
C ALA A 302 -18.54 -31.73 -9.90
N TRP A 303 -18.85 -31.30 -8.67
CA TRP A 303 -19.07 -29.89 -8.35
C TRP A 303 -17.81 -29.06 -8.64
N SER A 304 -16.64 -29.50 -8.19
CA SER A 304 -15.38 -28.79 -8.46
C SER A 304 -15.11 -28.65 -9.97
N LEU A 305 -15.36 -29.71 -10.74
CA LEU A 305 -15.26 -29.70 -12.20
C LEU A 305 -16.25 -28.71 -12.83
N GLN A 306 -17.50 -28.67 -12.35
CA GLN A 306 -18.54 -27.74 -12.82
C GLN A 306 -18.19 -26.27 -12.57
N LYS A 307 -17.39 -25.97 -11.54
CA LYS A 307 -16.87 -24.61 -11.29
C LYS A 307 -15.75 -24.19 -12.25
N GLY A 308 -15.35 -25.08 -13.17
CA GLY A 308 -14.33 -24.85 -14.19
C GLY A 308 -12.91 -25.04 -13.66
N THR A 309 -12.72 -25.97 -12.72
CA THR A 309 -11.41 -26.27 -12.11
C THR A 309 -10.94 -27.69 -12.45
N ASN A 310 -9.66 -27.96 -12.28
CA ASN A 310 -9.05 -29.28 -12.41
C ASN A 310 -8.57 -29.77 -11.03
N PRO A 311 -9.45 -30.43 -10.24
CA PRO A 311 -9.19 -30.69 -8.83
C PRO A 311 -8.06 -31.68 -8.59
N ILE A 312 -7.27 -31.43 -7.54
CA ILE A 312 -6.22 -32.34 -7.04
C ILE A 312 -6.82 -33.26 -6.00
N VAL A 313 -6.89 -34.55 -6.32
CA VAL A 313 -7.57 -35.58 -5.52
C VAL A 313 -6.56 -36.54 -4.90
N GLY A 314 -6.68 -36.74 -3.58
CA GLY A 314 -5.91 -37.77 -2.87
C GLY A 314 -6.51 -39.15 -3.07
N LEU A 315 -5.81 -40.03 -3.78
CA LEU A 315 -6.31 -41.34 -4.21
C LEU A 315 -5.54 -42.46 -3.50
N SER A 316 -6.16 -43.10 -2.50
CA SER A 316 -5.51 -44.08 -1.62
C SER A 316 -5.91 -45.54 -1.88
N SER A 317 -6.71 -45.81 -2.91
CA SER A 317 -7.07 -47.17 -3.34
C SER A 317 -7.47 -47.17 -4.81
N LYS A 318 -7.51 -48.34 -5.46
CA LYS A 318 -7.90 -48.45 -6.88
C LYS A 318 -9.35 -48.05 -7.10
N GLU A 319 -10.22 -48.42 -6.16
CA GLU A 319 -11.65 -48.11 -6.20
C GLU A 319 -11.88 -46.60 -6.16
N ARG A 320 -11.10 -45.85 -5.38
CA ARG A 320 -11.16 -44.38 -5.35
C ARG A 320 -10.66 -43.77 -6.66
N ILE A 321 -9.65 -44.37 -7.29
CA ILE A 321 -9.16 -43.92 -8.61
C ILE A 321 -10.27 -44.12 -9.65
N ASP A 322 -10.87 -45.30 -9.69
CA ASP A 322 -11.95 -45.62 -10.61
C ASP A 322 -13.17 -44.71 -10.37
N GLU A 323 -13.55 -44.49 -9.11
CA GLU A 323 -14.63 -43.58 -8.72
C GLU A 323 -14.37 -42.13 -9.19
N ALA A 324 -13.14 -41.65 -9.06
CA ALA A 324 -12.74 -40.32 -9.51
C ALA A 324 -12.77 -40.18 -11.05
N VAL A 325 -12.37 -41.23 -11.78
CA VAL A 325 -12.46 -41.29 -13.25
C VAL A 325 -13.92 -41.27 -13.69
N GLU A 326 -14.77 -42.07 -13.05
CA GLU A 326 -16.20 -42.09 -13.31
C GLU A 326 -16.87 -40.76 -12.96
N ALA A 327 -16.37 -40.01 -11.96
CA ALA A 327 -16.87 -38.67 -11.65
C ALA A 327 -16.65 -37.68 -12.80
N VAL A 328 -15.48 -37.74 -13.46
CA VAL A 328 -15.19 -36.91 -14.65
C VAL A 328 -16.15 -37.25 -15.78
N LYS A 329 -16.26 -38.54 -16.12
CA LYS A 329 -17.17 -39.01 -17.19
C LYS A 329 -18.61 -38.63 -16.92
N TRP A 330 -19.07 -38.86 -15.70
CA TRP A 330 -20.43 -38.55 -15.28
C TRP A 330 -20.72 -37.05 -15.40
N GLN A 331 -19.81 -36.19 -14.95
CA GLN A 331 -20.01 -34.74 -15.07
C GLN A 331 -20.07 -34.29 -16.53
N SER A 332 -19.20 -34.82 -17.40
CA SER A 332 -19.21 -34.48 -18.82
C SER A 332 -20.41 -35.02 -19.58
N GLY A 333 -21.02 -36.11 -19.09
CA GLY A 333 -22.30 -36.64 -19.57
C GLY A 333 -23.53 -35.89 -19.06
N GLY A 334 -23.38 -34.72 -18.42
CA GLY A 334 -24.48 -33.89 -17.90
C GLY A 334 -24.72 -34.00 -16.40
N GLY A 335 -23.86 -34.71 -15.66
CA GLY A 335 -23.95 -35.06 -14.23
C GLY A 335 -24.70 -34.09 -13.31
N LEU A 336 -23.99 -33.22 -12.59
CA LEU A 336 -24.63 -32.23 -11.72
C LEU A 336 -25.23 -31.10 -12.56
N THR A 337 -26.51 -30.83 -12.33
CA THR A 337 -27.23 -29.70 -12.95
C THR A 337 -26.88 -28.38 -12.28
N ALA A 338 -27.28 -27.27 -12.91
CA ALA A 338 -27.15 -25.94 -12.32
C ALA A 338 -28.00 -25.82 -11.03
N GLU A 339 -29.17 -26.46 -11.00
CA GLU A 339 -30.05 -26.54 -9.85
C GLU A 339 -29.43 -27.32 -8.69
N ASP A 340 -28.81 -28.47 -8.97
CA ASP A 340 -28.11 -29.25 -7.94
C ASP A 340 -26.93 -28.43 -7.38
N CYS A 341 -26.14 -27.75 -8.23
CA CYS A 341 -25.08 -26.86 -7.77
C CYS A 341 -25.63 -25.72 -6.91
N LYS A 342 -26.72 -25.07 -7.33
CA LYS A 342 -27.37 -24.01 -6.55
C LYS A 342 -27.83 -24.53 -5.18
N TYR A 343 -28.37 -25.75 -5.12
CA TYR A 343 -28.77 -26.38 -3.86
C TYR A 343 -27.59 -26.66 -2.93
N LEU A 344 -26.50 -27.23 -3.47
CA LEU A 344 -25.25 -27.47 -2.74
C LEU A 344 -24.64 -26.15 -2.22
N GLU A 345 -24.87 -25.05 -2.93
CA GLU A 345 -24.30 -23.73 -2.65
C GLU A 345 -25.17 -22.81 -1.78
N ASP A 346 -26.47 -23.09 -1.63
CA ASP A 346 -27.38 -22.23 -0.88
C ASP A 346 -27.08 -22.32 0.63
N GLY A 347 -27.14 -21.23 1.39
CA GLY A 347 -26.83 -21.25 2.82
C GLY A 347 -25.38 -21.61 3.23
N THR A 348 -24.47 -21.94 2.29
CA THR A 348 -23.09 -22.42 2.59
C THR A 348 -22.03 -21.33 2.65
N ARG A 349 -22.39 -20.08 2.33
CA ARG A 349 -21.46 -18.96 2.45
C ARG A 349 -21.50 -18.44 3.89
N ARG A 350 -20.36 -18.46 4.61
CA ARG A 350 -20.08 -17.48 5.68
C ARG A 350 -20.07 -16.10 5.03
N ARG A 351 -21.25 -15.60 4.67
CA ARG A 351 -21.43 -14.26 4.16
C ARG A 351 -21.03 -13.36 5.32
N LYS A 352 -20.06 -12.47 5.08
CA LYS A 352 -19.75 -11.40 6.02
C LYS A 352 -21.09 -10.77 6.40
N CYS A 353 -21.46 -10.87 7.69
CA CYS A 353 -22.69 -10.28 8.17
C CYS A 353 -22.65 -8.80 7.77
N THR A 354 -23.57 -8.37 6.93
CA THR A 354 -23.76 -6.95 6.66
C THR A 354 -24.41 -6.38 7.91
N SER A 355 -23.60 -5.78 8.78
CA SER A 355 -24.11 -5.10 9.96
C SER A 355 -24.71 -3.77 9.53
N GLY A 356 -26.04 -3.66 9.57
CA GLY A 356 -26.65 -2.41 9.97
C GLY A 356 -26.24 -2.13 11.42
N ARG A 357 -26.02 -0.87 11.80
CA ARG A 357 -25.71 -0.53 13.20
C ARG A 357 -26.90 -0.91 14.09
N GLY A 358 -26.77 -2.00 14.83
CA GLY A 358 -27.77 -2.44 15.79
C GLY A 358 -27.43 -3.80 16.40
N PRO A 359 -27.93 -4.12 17.61
CA PRO A 359 -27.65 -5.37 18.33
C PRO A 359 -28.58 -6.53 17.94
N THR A 360 -29.24 -6.48 16.77
CA THR A 360 -30.17 -7.50 16.30
C THR A 360 -29.63 -8.19 15.04
N ALA A 361 -30.19 -9.37 14.73
CA ALA A 361 -29.79 -10.28 13.66
C ALA A 361 -29.31 -9.58 12.37
N CYS A 362 -28.30 -10.12 11.67
CA CYS A 362 -27.79 -9.48 10.46
C CYS A 362 -28.85 -9.45 9.34
N LEU A 363 -28.76 -8.46 8.45
CA LEU A 363 -29.71 -8.24 7.33
C LEU A 363 -29.99 -9.53 6.54
N TYR A 364 -28.94 -10.32 6.27
CA TYR A 364 -29.05 -11.61 5.59
C TYR A 364 -29.90 -12.63 6.35
N CYS A 365 -29.79 -12.70 7.68
CA CYS A 365 -30.59 -13.59 8.52
C CYS A 365 -32.04 -13.10 8.61
N THR A 366 -32.25 -11.79 8.70
CA THR A 366 -33.58 -11.16 8.76
C THR A 366 -34.38 -11.35 7.47
N GLU A 367 -33.76 -11.11 6.31
CA GLU A 367 -34.43 -11.25 5.00
C GLU A 367 -34.84 -12.69 4.68
N ARG A 368 -34.19 -13.68 5.30
CA ARG A 368 -34.42 -15.10 5.03
C ARG A 368 -35.10 -15.85 6.18
N GLY A 369 -35.48 -15.15 7.25
CA GLY A 369 -36.17 -15.75 8.40
C GLY A 369 -35.34 -16.81 9.16
N ILE A 370 -34.01 -16.64 9.24
CA ILE A 370 -33.11 -17.61 9.88
C ILE A 370 -32.57 -17.06 11.20
N THR A 371 -32.49 -17.88 12.26
CA THR A 371 -31.98 -17.48 13.58
C THR A 371 -30.49 -17.10 13.55
N CYS A 372 -30.15 -15.92 14.07
CA CYS A 372 -28.78 -15.40 14.04
C CYS A 372 -27.97 -15.78 15.28
N ILE A 373 -26.83 -16.46 15.09
CA ILE A 373 -25.93 -16.95 16.16
C ILE A 373 -25.02 -15.88 16.78
N ARG A 374 -25.15 -14.60 16.38
CA ARG A 374 -24.34 -13.51 16.93
C ARG A 374 -24.58 -13.27 18.43
N ASN A 375 -25.68 -13.80 18.98
CA ASN A 375 -26.05 -13.68 20.39
C ASN A 375 -25.68 -14.90 21.28
N SER A 376 -25.12 -15.99 20.73
CA SER A 376 -24.72 -17.15 21.55
C SER A 376 -23.27 -17.00 21.99
N GLY A 377 -23.09 -16.51 23.22
CA GLY A 377 -21.79 -16.17 23.82
C GLY A 377 -20.78 -17.33 23.84
N ALA A 378 -19.60 -17.06 23.29
CA ALA A 378 -18.38 -17.83 23.55
C ALA A 378 -17.28 -16.85 23.98
N PRO A 379 -16.40 -17.22 24.94
CA PRO A 379 -15.39 -16.31 25.47
C PRO A 379 -14.21 -16.15 24.49
N SER A 380 -13.72 -14.93 24.33
CA SER A 380 -12.56 -14.60 23.49
C SER A 380 -11.26 -15.04 24.19
N PRO A 381 -10.32 -15.76 23.54
CA PRO A 381 -8.97 -15.97 24.07
C PRO A 381 -8.14 -14.69 23.90
N SER A 382 -7.31 -14.40 24.90
CA SER A 382 -6.37 -13.30 24.94
C SER A 382 -5.25 -13.46 23.91
N SER A 383 -5.02 -12.43 23.09
CA SER A 383 -3.78 -12.28 22.32
C SER A 383 -3.12 -10.94 22.66
N ARG A 384 -1.83 -11.03 22.99
CA ARG A 384 -0.94 -9.91 23.29
C ARG A 384 -0.89 -8.94 22.11
N SER A 385 -0.93 -7.66 22.46
CA SER A 385 -1.14 -6.50 21.63
C SER A 385 0.11 -6.07 20.85
N TYR A 386 0.02 -6.03 19.52
CA TYR A 386 0.68 -4.99 18.74
C TYR A 386 -0.30 -3.82 18.67
N SER A 387 0.03 -2.72 19.34
CA SER A 387 -0.75 -1.48 19.35
C SER A 387 -0.48 -0.68 18.09
N ALA A 388 -1.26 -0.94 17.03
CA ALA A 388 -1.51 0.10 16.03
C ALA A 388 -2.36 1.21 16.68
N PRO A 389 -2.14 2.51 16.39
CA PRO A 389 -3.00 3.57 16.89
C PRO A 389 -4.39 3.41 16.28
N LEU A 390 -5.30 2.81 17.04
CA LEU A 390 -6.72 2.76 16.73
C LEU A 390 -7.31 4.15 16.98
N SER A 391 -7.33 4.99 15.95
CA SER A 391 -8.45 5.93 15.84
C SER A 391 -9.67 5.11 15.41
N PRO A 392 -10.82 5.20 16.10
CA PRO A 392 -11.99 4.39 15.76
C PRO A 392 -12.43 4.72 14.33
N PRO A 393 -12.84 3.72 13.52
CA PRO A 393 -13.46 4.00 12.25
C PRO A 393 -14.74 4.76 12.56
N VAL A 394 -14.79 6.04 12.14
CA VAL A 394 -16.03 6.83 12.12
C VAL A 394 -17.03 5.99 11.36
N ALA A 395 -17.98 5.44 12.09
CA ALA A 395 -18.92 4.51 11.52
C ALA A 395 -19.61 5.23 10.34
N ARG A 396 -19.76 4.55 9.19
CA ARG A 396 -20.57 5.06 8.07
C ARG A 396 -22.02 5.12 8.53
N GLN A 397 -22.58 6.31 8.60
CA GLN A 397 -24.02 6.47 8.79
C GLN A 397 -24.71 5.96 7.51
N PRO A 398 -25.96 5.47 7.58
CA PRO A 398 -26.72 5.20 6.36
C PRO A 398 -26.68 6.46 5.47
N ALA A 399 -26.46 6.28 4.17
CA ALA A 399 -26.34 7.39 3.24
C ALA A 399 -27.59 8.29 3.38
N PRO A 400 -27.44 9.57 3.78
CA PRO A 400 -28.52 10.52 3.73
C PRO A 400 -28.99 10.68 2.28
N ALA A 401 -30.20 11.19 2.07
CA ALA A 401 -30.55 11.79 0.78
C ALA A 401 -29.42 12.75 0.36
N GLY A 402 -29.02 12.74 -0.91
CA GLY A 402 -27.91 13.57 -1.40
C GLY A 402 -28.08 15.03 -0.96
N LEU A 403 -27.02 15.62 -0.42
CA LEU A 403 -27.06 17.00 0.08
C LEU A 403 -27.34 17.94 -1.12
N PRO A 404 -28.41 18.75 -1.09
CA PRO A 404 -28.64 19.72 -2.16
C PRO A 404 -27.57 20.82 -2.13
N LEU A 405 -27.29 21.42 -3.29
CA LEU A 405 -26.44 22.61 -3.34
C LEU A 405 -27.11 23.76 -2.58
N PRO A 406 -26.34 24.57 -1.82
CA PRO A 406 -26.84 25.80 -1.22
C PRO A 406 -27.37 26.79 -2.28
N PRO A 407 -28.11 27.84 -1.85
CA PRO A 407 -28.46 28.95 -2.72
C PRO A 407 -27.23 29.54 -3.41
N LEU A 408 -27.37 29.97 -4.67
CA LEU A 408 -26.25 30.44 -5.50
C LEU A 408 -25.39 31.53 -4.81
N ALA A 409 -26.02 32.44 -4.06
CA ALA A 409 -25.31 33.47 -3.31
C ALA A 409 -24.31 32.88 -2.30
N LEU A 410 -24.71 31.84 -1.56
CA LEU A 410 -23.85 31.15 -0.62
C LEU A 410 -22.79 30.31 -1.34
N CYS A 411 -23.14 29.67 -2.47
CA CYS A 411 -22.15 28.98 -3.30
C CYS A 411 -21.02 29.91 -3.77
N LEU A 412 -21.36 31.12 -4.22
CA LEU A 412 -20.39 32.13 -4.65
C LEU A 412 -19.52 32.63 -3.49
N GLU A 413 -20.14 32.92 -2.33
CA GLU A 413 -19.41 33.30 -1.12
C GLU A 413 -18.36 32.26 -0.73
N LEU A 414 -18.74 30.98 -0.67
CA LEU A 414 -17.84 29.88 -0.31
C LEU A 414 -16.70 29.71 -1.32
N VAL A 415 -16.97 29.88 -2.61
CA VAL A 415 -15.93 29.83 -3.66
C VAL A 415 -14.92 30.98 -3.52
N GLU A 416 -15.37 32.19 -3.21
CA GLU A 416 -14.45 33.32 -2.98
C GLU A 416 -13.60 33.10 -1.72
N LEU A 417 -14.21 32.62 -0.62
CA LEU A 417 -13.48 32.26 0.60
C LEU A 417 -12.45 31.15 0.37
N TYR A 418 -12.75 30.18 -0.51
CA TYR A 418 -11.80 29.17 -0.95
C TYR A 418 -10.60 29.81 -1.66
N PHE A 419 -10.82 30.73 -2.59
CA PHE A 419 -9.70 31.38 -3.27
C PHE A 419 -8.87 32.28 -2.34
N ASP A 420 -9.52 32.91 -1.37
CA ASP A 420 -8.83 33.78 -0.43
C ASP A 420 -7.95 32.97 0.52
N PHE A 421 -8.49 31.93 1.15
CA PHE A 421 -7.81 31.26 2.28
C PHE A 421 -7.22 29.88 1.96
N ILE A 422 -7.54 29.26 0.82
CA ILE A 422 -7.14 27.88 0.50
C ILE A 422 -6.32 27.80 -0.79
N HIS A 423 -6.89 28.28 -1.90
CA HIS A 423 -6.24 28.22 -3.22
C HIS A 423 -4.96 29.06 -3.23
N ASP A 424 -3.92 28.55 -3.89
CA ASP A 424 -2.53 29.05 -3.97
C ASP A 424 -1.71 28.93 -2.68
N LYS A 425 -2.29 28.41 -1.58
CA LYS A 425 -1.61 28.21 -0.30
C LYS A 425 -1.40 26.72 -0.06
N PHE A 426 -2.45 25.94 -0.31
CA PHE A 426 -2.38 24.48 -0.38
C PHE A 426 -2.10 23.95 -1.79
N HIS A 427 -2.77 24.53 -2.78
CA HIS A 427 -2.79 24.04 -4.16
C HIS A 427 -3.25 25.12 -5.13
N SER A 428 -2.77 25.06 -6.37
CA SER A 428 -3.15 26.00 -7.44
C SER A 428 -3.70 25.20 -8.63
N ILE A 429 -5.01 24.96 -8.66
CA ILE A 429 -5.65 24.04 -9.64
C ILE A 429 -6.83 24.67 -10.40
N PHE A 430 -7.21 25.90 -10.08
CA PHE A 430 -8.32 26.62 -10.72
C PHE A 430 -7.91 28.05 -11.10
N HIS A 431 -8.62 28.60 -12.10
CA HIS A 431 -8.49 30.00 -12.48
C HIS A 431 -9.70 30.75 -11.92
N ARG A 432 -9.47 31.65 -10.95
CA ARG A 432 -10.54 32.34 -10.17
C ARG A 432 -11.66 32.89 -11.06
N PRO A 433 -11.41 33.78 -12.05
CA PRO A 433 -12.48 34.29 -12.91
C PRO A 433 -13.26 33.22 -13.65
N SER A 434 -12.58 32.17 -14.14
CA SER A 434 -13.24 31.10 -14.92
C SER A 434 -14.11 30.21 -14.06
N LEU A 435 -13.68 29.88 -12.83
CA LEU A 435 -14.43 29.03 -11.92
C LEU A 435 -15.64 29.78 -11.36
N THR A 436 -15.47 31.03 -10.92
CA THR A 436 -16.57 31.86 -10.42
C THR A 436 -17.67 32.01 -11.49
N GLU A 437 -17.31 32.17 -12.76
CA GLU A 437 -18.30 32.20 -13.85
C GLU A 437 -19.00 30.85 -14.07
N ASP A 438 -18.25 29.73 -14.04
CA ASP A 438 -18.86 28.40 -14.15
C ASP A 438 -19.84 28.10 -13.00
N VAL A 439 -19.58 28.64 -11.80
CA VAL A 439 -20.49 28.53 -10.64
C VAL A 439 -21.80 29.28 -10.93
N ARG A 440 -21.72 30.50 -11.46
CA ARG A 440 -22.92 31.29 -11.85
C ARG A 440 -23.76 30.58 -12.90
N GLN A 441 -23.10 29.91 -13.84
CA GLN A 441 -23.75 29.17 -14.92
C GLN A 441 -24.25 27.79 -14.49
N GLY A 442 -23.89 27.33 -13.28
CA GLY A 442 -24.30 26.01 -12.78
C GLY A 442 -23.62 24.83 -13.49
N VAL A 443 -22.44 25.04 -14.08
CA VAL A 443 -21.74 24.03 -14.91
C VAL A 443 -20.54 23.39 -14.20
N VAL A 444 -20.26 23.74 -12.94
CA VAL A 444 -19.22 23.09 -12.13
C VAL A 444 -19.76 21.75 -11.61
N PRO A 445 -19.00 20.64 -11.75
CA PRO A 445 -19.39 19.35 -11.19
C PRO A 445 -19.63 19.45 -9.67
N PRO A 446 -20.74 18.88 -9.14
CA PRO A 446 -21.05 18.96 -7.71
C PRO A 446 -19.95 18.41 -6.78
N VAL A 447 -19.22 17.37 -7.23
CA VAL A 447 -18.07 16.82 -6.49
C VAL A 447 -17.01 17.87 -6.20
N ILE A 448 -16.76 18.81 -7.13
CA ILE A 448 -15.80 19.90 -6.93
C ILE A 448 -16.37 20.96 -5.99
N LEU A 449 -17.63 21.35 -6.18
CA LEU A 449 -18.27 22.36 -5.34
C LEU A 449 -18.31 21.94 -3.87
N PHE A 450 -18.76 20.72 -3.59
CA PHE A 450 -18.80 20.21 -2.21
C PHE A 450 -17.40 20.10 -1.58
N ALA A 451 -16.39 19.70 -2.33
CA ALA A 451 -15.01 19.69 -1.82
C ALA A 451 -14.50 21.12 -1.51
N ILE A 452 -14.80 22.10 -2.38
CA ILE A 452 -14.49 23.52 -2.15
C ILE A 452 -15.21 24.03 -0.89
N PHE A 453 -16.49 23.71 -0.72
CA PHE A 453 -17.29 24.12 0.44
C PHE A 453 -16.76 23.52 1.74
N ALA A 454 -16.32 22.27 1.74
CA ALA A 454 -15.74 21.61 2.90
C ALA A 454 -14.47 22.32 3.42
N LEU A 455 -13.66 22.88 2.50
CA LEU A 455 -12.47 23.64 2.86
C LEU A 455 -12.80 25.07 3.32
N SER A 456 -13.78 25.72 2.69
CA SER A 456 -14.04 27.17 2.85
C SER A 456 -15.12 27.55 3.87
N ALA A 457 -16.10 26.69 4.14
CA ALA A 457 -17.25 27.02 5.01
C ALA A 457 -16.85 27.45 6.43
N ARG A 458 -15.66 27.02 6.88
CA ARG A 458 -15.06 27.44 8.15
C ARG A 458 -14.80 28.94 8.25
N PHE A 459 -14.73 29.67 7.14
CA PHE A 459 -14.48 31.11 7.11
C PHE A 459 -15.73 31.96 6.89
N SER A 460 -16.87 31.35 6.58
CA SER A 460 -18.10 32.09 6.27
C SER A 460 -18.74 32.66 7.53
N GLU A 461 -19.27 33.88 7.43
CA GLU A 461 -20.08 34.51 8.48
C GLU A 461 -21.58 34.48 8.15
N ASN A 462 -21.97 33.67 7.15
CA ASN A 462 -23.35 33.52 6.74
C ASN A 462 -24.22 32.92 7.86
N GLU A 463 -25.45 33.41 7.98
CA GLU A 463 -26.43 32.97 8.99
C GLU A 463 -26.69 31.46 8.94
N ALA A 464 -26.54 30.84 7.76
CA ALA A 464 -26.67 29.39 7.55
C ALA A 464 -25.74 28.56 8.46
N PHE A 465 -24.66 29.15 8.99
CA PHE A 465 -23.68 28.45 9.82
C PHE A 465 -23.65 28.89 11.29
N TYR A 466 -24.57 29.73 11.76
CA TYR A 466 -24.53 30.26 13.15
C TYR A 466 -24.65 29.19 14.23
N SER A 467 -25.30 28.07 13.94
CA SER A 467 -25.43 26.93 14.87
C SER A 467 -24.26 25.94 14.81
N ILE A 468 -23.29 26.14 13.92
CA ILE A 468 -22.18 25.20 13.68
C ILE A 468 -20.86 25.93 13.89
N ALA A 469 -20.02 25.43 14.80
CA ALA A 469 -18.70 26.02 15.04
C ALA A 469 -17.85 26.00 13.76
N PRO A 470 -17.04 27.04 13.49
CA PRO A 470 -16.24 27.15 12.26
C PRO A 470 -15.52 25.87 11.82
N ARG A 471 -14.81 25.20 12.75
CA ARG A 471 -14.09 23.95 12.48
C ARG A 471 -14.97 22.76 12.09
N ASP A 472 -16.26 22.74 12.47
CA ASP A 472 -17.15 21.60 12.26
C ASP A 472 -17.97 21.69 10.95
N ARG A 473 -17.92 22.84 10.26
CA ARG A 473 -18.70 23.13 9.04
C ARG A 473 -18.25 22.32 7.82
N SER A 474 -17.06 21.73 7.88
CA SER A 474 -16.45 20.92 6.82
C SER A 474 -17.23 19.63 6.53
N LYS A 475 -17.69 18.96 7.60
CA LYS A 475 -18.11 17.56 7.57
C LYS A 475 -19.24 17.24 6.59
N PRO A 476 -20.37 17.98 6.54
CA PRO A 476 -21.47 17.64 5.64
C PRO A 476 -21.07 17.70 4.16
N TYR A 477 -20.26 18.70 3.80
CA TYR A 477 -19.77 18.88 2.44
C TYR A 477 -18.70 17.86 2.06
N TYR A 478 -17.81 17.52 2.98
CA TYR A 478 -16.82 16.45 2.79
C TYR A 478 -17.49 15.10 2.53
N ASP A 479 -18.46 14.72 3.39
CA ASP A 479 -19.15 13.43 3.29
C ASP A 479 -19.87 13.31 1.92
N GLU A 480 -20.48 14.40 1.43
CA GLU A 480 -21.13 14.41 0.11
C GLU A 480 -20.13 14.37 -1.05
N SER A 481 -19.04 15.14 -0.99
CA SER A 481 -17.99 15.10 -2.02
C SER A 481 -17.35 13.72 -2.10
N ALA A 482 -17.04 13.10 -0.96
CA ALA A 482 -16.47 11.75 -0.89
C ALA A 482 -17.45 10.67 -1.36
N ARG A 483 -18.77 10.92 -1.28
CA ARG A 483 -19.80 10.05 -1.85
C ARG A 483 -19.85 10.15 -3.38
N LEU A 484 -19.59 11.34 -3.93
CA LEU A 484 -19.70 11.63 -5.36
C LEU A 484 -18.44 11.30 -6.18
N VAL A 485 -17.27 11.24 -5.56
CA VAL A 485 -16.02 10.95 -6.28
C VAL A 485 -16.00 9.52 -6.81
N ASP A 486 -15.83 9.35 -8.13
CA ASP A 486 -15.60 8.05 -8.76
C ASP A 486 -14.13 7.93 -9.16
N ILE A 487 -13.35 7.23 -8.33
CA ILE A 487 -11.92 7.00 -8.57
C ILE A 487 -11.63 6.10 -9.80
N ARG A 488 -12.66 5.55 -10.45
CA ARG A 488 -12.52 4.82 -11.72
C ARG A 488 -12.58 5.76 -12.92
N ASP A 489 -13.16 6.96 -12.77
CA ASP A 489 -13.12 8.01 -13.80
C ASP A 489 -11.74 8.67 -13.80
N THR A 490 -10.89 8.28 -14.75
CA THR A 490 -9.56 8.90 -14.91
C THR A 490 -9.71 10.20 -15.69
N SER A 491 -10.02 11.30 -15.00
CA SER A 491 -10.24 12.61 -15.60
C SER A 491 -9.59 13.74 -14.80
N ILE A 492 -9.40 14.92 -15.42
CA ILE A 492 -8.91 16.12 -14.71
C ILE A 492 -9.84 16.49 -13.53
N THR A 493 -11.15 16.31 -13.71
CA THR A 493 -12.13 16.57 -12.65
C THR A 493 -11.91 15.64 -11.45
N THR A 494 -11.69 14.36 -11.68
CA THR A 494 -11.40 13.42 -10.58
C THR A 494 -10.06 13.73 -9.92
N ILE A 495 -9.02 14.09 -10.68
CA ILE A 495 -7.73 14.55 -10.13
C ILE A 495 -7.94 15.77 -9.22
N GLN A 496 -8.65 16.79 -9.69
CA GLN A 496 -8.95 17.99 -8.89
C GLN A 496 -9.76 17.66 -7.64
N ALA A 497 -10.77 16.80 -7.74
CA ALA A 497 -11.56 16.33 -6.61
C ALA A 497 -10.69 15.60 -5.58
N CYS A 498 -9.79 14.72 -6.02
CA CYS A 498 -8.85 14.03 -5.14
C CYS A 498 -7.85 14.98 -4.49
N ILE A 499 -7.35 16.02 -5.19
CA ILE A 499 -6.49 17.05 -4.57
C ILE A 499 -7.25 17.78 -3.45
N LEU A 500 -8.51 18.18 -3.69
CA LEU A 500 -9.32 18.86 -2.68
C LEU A 500 -9.63 17.95 -1.48
N LEU A 501 -10.03 16.70 -1.73
CA LEU A 501 -10.31 15.70 -0.69
C LEU A 501 -9.06 15.35 0.13
N GLY A 502 -7.88 15.31 -0.50
CA GLY A 502 -6.61 15.17 0.18
C GLY A 502 -6.32 16.34 1.13
N GLY A 503 -6.55 17.57 0.65
CA GLY A 503 -6.41 18.79 1.45
C GLY A 503 -7.37 18.84 2.65
N ILE A 504 -8.59 18.32 2.50
CA ILE A 504 -9.54 18.16 3.61
C ILE A 504 -9.00 17.13 4.62
N GLY A 505 -8.52 15.97 4.14
CA GLY A 505 -7.92 14.95 5.01
C GLY A 505 -6.77 15.50 5.87
N SER A 506 -5.90 16.31 5.26
CA SER A 506 -4.79 17.01 5.94
C SER A 506 -5.30 17.97 7.03
N SER A 507 -6.41 18.65 6.75
CA SER A 507 -7.01 19.65 7.63
C SER A 507 -7.78 19.07 8.83
N GLU A 508 -8.27 17.84 8.70
CA GLU A 508 -9.09 17.13 9.69
C GLU A 508 -8.28 16.08 10.48
N ALA A 509 -6.94 16.13 10.43
CA ALA A 509 -6.03 15.16 11.05
C ALA A 509 -6.30 13.69 10.65
N CYS A 510 -6.64 13.47 9.38
CA CYS A 510 -6.83 12.15 8.80
C CYS A 510 -5.75 11.85 7.76
N ALA A 511 -4.53 11.62 8.23
CA ALA A 511 -3.34 11.38 7.41
C ALA A 511 -3.52 10.25 6.36
N PHE A 512 -4.26 9.20 6.72
CA PHE A 512 -4.58 8.11 5.80
C PHE A 512 -5.45 8.57 4.61
N ASN A 513 -6.49 9.36 4.86
CA ASN A 513 -7.36 9.86 3.78
C ASN A 513 -6.61 10.84 2.88
N GLU A 514 -5.82 11.73 3.47
CA GLU A 514 -4.92 12.63 2.76
C GLU A 514 -4.04 11.86 1.78
N SER A 515 -3.30 10.87 2.28
CA SER A 515 -2.37 10.08 1.50
C SER A 515 -3.03 9.29 0.36
N VAL A 516 -4.22 8.74 0.60
CA VAL A 516 -4.95 7.94 -0.40
C VAL A 516 -5.38 8.83 -1.56
N TYR A 517 -6.02 9.96 -1.29
CA TYR A 517 -6.53 10.82 -2.35
C TYR A 517 -5.39 11.47 -3.15
N TYR A 518 -4.32 11.94 -2.50
CA TYR A 518 -3.16 12.45 -3.22
C TYR A 518 -2.46 11.37 -4.06
N THR A 519 -2.33 10.14 -3.55
CA THR A 519 -1.79 9.01 -4.33
C THR A 519 -2.63 8.73 -5.57
N VAL A 520 -3.96 8.69 -5.44
CA VAL A 520 -4.86 8.49 -6.59
C VAL A 520 -4.69 9.61 -7.61
N ALA A 521 -4.63 10.87 -7.17
CA ALA A 521 -4.43 12.02 -8.04
C ALA A 521 -3.08 11.98 -8.77
N CYS A 522 -1.98 11.70 -8.07
CA CYS A 522 -0.64 11.54 -8.63
C CYS A 522 -0.61 10.43 -9.70
N ARG A 523 -1.22 9.26 -9.42
CA ARG A 523 -1.28 8.15 -10.37
C ARG A 523 -2.11 8.47 -11.60
N MET A 524 -3.29 9.09 -11.43
CA MET A 524 -4.13 9.53 -12.55
C MET A 524 -3.41 10.56 -13.43
N ALA A 525 -2.72 11.53 -12.83
CA ALA A 525 -1.97 12.54 -13.59
C ALA A 525 -0.82 11.93 -14.41
N ASN A 526 -0.11 10.95 -13.85
CA ASN A 526 0.90 10.19 -14.58
C ASN A 526 0.28 9.33 -15.70
N LEU A 527 -0.86 8.69 -15.45
CA LEU A 527 -1.58 7.89 -16.44
C LEU A 527 -2.08 8.73 -17.63
N LEU A 528 -2.62 9.93 -17.35
CA LEU A 528 -3.01 10.90 -18.37
C LEU A 528 -1.83 11.58 -19.06
N GLY A 529 -0.60 11.38 -18.55
CA GLY A 529 0.61 11.97 -19.12
C GLY A 529 0.65 13.49 -19.05
N LEU A 530 0.14 14.10 -17.97
CA LEU A 530 0.05 15.56 -17.84
C LEU A 530 1.42 16.27 -17.90
N SER A 531 2.51 15.56 -17.62
CA SER A 531 3.90 16.06 -17.71
C SER A 531 4.44 16.20 -19.13
N LYS A 532 3.82 15.54 -20.12
CA LYS A 532 4.33 15.54 -21.49
C LYS A 532 4.12 16.91 -22.13
N LYS A 533 5.14 17.44 -22.83
CA LYS A 533 4.98 18.63 -23.68
C LYS A 533 3.81 18.38 -24.63
N THR A 534 2.81 19.26 -24.60
CA THR A 534 1.59 19.16 -25.41
C THR A 534 1.94 19.15 -26.90
N GLY A 535 2.20 17.97 -27.44
CA GLY A 535 2.19 17.64 -28.85
C GLY A 535 1.27 16.43 -28.98
N ALA A 536 0.10 16.66 -29.59
CA ALA A 536 -0.94 15.71 -29.97
C ALA A 536 -0.86 14.32 -29.28
N ASN A 537 -1.70 14.07 -28.26
CA ASN A 537 -2.29 12.75 -27.94
C ASN A 537 -3.05 12.74 -26.60
N ALA A 538 -4.11 11.92 -26.55
CA ALA A 538 -4.96 11.50 -25.43
C ALA A 538 -5.64 12.59 -24.57
N LEU A 539 -4.88 13.53 -24.03
CA LEU A 539 -5.41 14.61 -23.22
C LEU A 539 -6.29 15.54 -24.07
N GLU A 540 -5.84 15.96 -25.25
CA GLU A 540 -6.66 16.73 -26.20
C GLU A 540 -7.94 16.00 -26.65
N GLN A 541 -7.93 14.66 -26.70
CA GLN A 541 -9.13 13.87 -26.98
C GLN A 541 -10.11 13.88 -25.79
N GLU A 542 -9.66 13.67 -24.56
CA GLU A 542 -10.51 13.77 -23.36
C GLU A 542 -11.08 15.19 -23.18
N LEU A 543 -10.33 16.21 -23.58
CA LEU A 543 -10.75 17.62 -23.53
C LEU A 543 -11.79 17.97 -24.60
N ASN A 544 -11.64 17.43 -25.80
CA ASN A 544 -12.63 17.57 -26.86
C ASN A 544 -13.92 16.79 -26.58
N ILE A 545 -13.86 15.72 -25.77
CA ILE A 545 -15.03 14.92 -25.39
C ILE A 545 -15.93 15.65 -24.38
N ARG A 546 -15.41 16.56 -23.55
CA ARG A 546 -16.18 17.15 -22.42
C ARG A 546 -16.64 18.61 -22.57
N ARG A 547 -16.14 19.44 -23.50
CA ARG A 547 -16.73 20.78 -23.76
C ARG A 547 -16.56 21.24 -25.20
N GLU A 548 -17.67 21.25 -25.93
CA GLU A 548 -17.89 22.19 -27.01
C GLU A 548 -17.72 23.63 -26.47
N SER A 549 -16.98 24.46 -27.21
CA SER A 549 -16.90 25.93 -27.10
C SER A 549 -16.21 26.58 -25.87
N SER A 550 -14.86 26.65 -25.85
CA SER A 550 -14.08 27.86 -25.43
C SER A 550 -12.54 27.68 -25.54
N PRO A 551 -11.75 28.77 -25.70
CA PRO A 551 -10.42 28.73 -26.33
C PRO A 551 -9.29 28.18 -25.46
N LEU A 552 -8.34 27.55 -26.16
CA LEU A 552 -7.32 26.60 -25.70
C LEU A 552 -6.28 27.09 -24.68
N VAL A 553 -6.17 28.39 -24.37
CA VAL A 553 -5.00 28.94 -23.65
C VAL A 553 -5.10 28.78 -22.13
N ILE A 554 -6.18 29.26 -21.50
CA ILE A 554 -6.40 29.15 -20.03
C ILE A 554 -6.36 27.67 -19.61
N PHE A 555 -6.97 26.81 -20.44
CA PHE A 555 -7.05 25.38 -20.16
C PHE A 555 -5.66 24.70 -20.14
N LYS A 556 -4.79 25.03 -21.10
CA LYS A 556 -3.40 24.52 -21.16
C LYS A 556 -2.58 24.96 -19.96
N VAL A 557 -2.78 26.18 -19.45
CA VAL A 557 -2.09 26.67 -18.24
C VAL A 557 -2.60 25.90 -17.01
N LEU A 558 -3.90 25.68 -16.88
CA LEU A 558 -4.50 24.96 -15.74
C LEU A 558 -4.01 23.52 -15.60
N ILE A 559 -3.85 22.78 -16.70
CA ILE A 559 -3.27 21.42 -16.66
C ILE A 559 -1.88 21.46 -16.03
N LYS A 560 -1.05 22.42 -16.44
CA LYS A 560 0.32 22.55 -15.92
C LYS A 560 0.29 22.92 -14.44
N SER A 561 -0.63 23.79 -14.02
CA SER A 561 -0.81 24.14 -12.60
C SER A 561 -1.26 22.94 -11.76
N VAL A 562 -2.12 22.05 -12.30
CA VAL A 562 -2.48 20.78 -11.64
C VAL A 562 -1.26 19.87 -11.47
N TRP A 563 -0.44 19.72 -12.52
CA TRP A 563 0.80 18.93 -12.43
C TRP A 563 1.74 19.48 -11.35
N TRP A 564 2.01 20.78 -11.38
CA TRP A 564 2.90 21.42 -10.39
C TRP A 564 2.35 21.34 -8.97
N THR A 565 1.04 21.46 -8.80
CA THR A 565 0.38 21.23 -7.51
C THR A 565 0.68 19.83 -6.99
N LEU A 566 0.52 18.79 -7.82
CA LEU A 566 0.80 17.41 -7.41
C LEU A 566 2.26 17.20 -7.06
N CYS A 567 3.18 17.79 -7.84
CA CYS A 567 4.62 17.78 -7.52
C CYS A 567 4.92 18.43 -6.17
N MET A 568 4.26 19.53 -5.81
CA MET A 568 4.46 20.18 -4.51
C MET A 568 3.86 19.35 -3.38
N VAL A 569 2.60 18.96 -3.50
CA VAL A 569 1.86 18.22 -2.48
C VAL A 569 2.52 16.88 -2.17
N ASP A 570 3.02 16.16 -3.17
CA ASP A 570 3.69 14.86 -2.99
C ASP A 570 4.97 14.98 -2.16
N VAL A 571 5.74 16.08 -2.29
CA VAL A 571 6.95 16.31 -1.46
C VAL A 571 6.60 16.42 0.03
N TRP A 572 5.51 17.11 0.35
CA TRP A 572 5.06 17.28 1.74
C TRP A 572 4.35 16.04 2.28
N SER A 573 3.37 15.53 1.55
CA SER A 573 2.52 14.43 1.99
C SER A 573 3.29 13.12 2.12
N SER A 574 4.12 12.76 1.14
CA SER A 574 4.92 11.53 1.20
C SER A 574 5.86 11.51 2.40
N LYS A 575 6.45 12.66 2.74
CA LYS A 575 7.34 12.78 3.90
C LYS A 575 6.55 12.68 5.22
N SER A 576 5.38 13.31 5.30
CA SER A 576 4.60 13.35 6.54
C SER A 576 4.05 11.99 6.98
N VAL A 577 3.82 11.06 6.04
CA VAL A 577 3.35 9.69 6.31
C VAL A 577 4.36 8.57 5.99
N ARG A 578 5.63 8.92 5.71
CA ARG A 578 6.72 7.98 5.36
C ARG A 578 6.40 7.05 4.18
N LEU A 579 5.79 7.59 3.13
CA LEU A 579 5.58 6.87 1.87
C LEU A 579 6.57 7.36 0.80
N PRO A 580 6.93 6.52 -0.19
CA PRO A 580 7.70 6.98 -1.35
C PRO A 580 6.93 8.03 -2.15
N ARG A 581 7.64 9.07 -2.61
CA ARG A 581 7.13 10.05 -3.57
C ARG A 581 6.74 9.37 -4.88
N GLN A 582 5.66 9.84 -5.51
CA GLN A 582 5.14 9.34 -6.78
C GLN A 582 5.44 10.26 -7.96
N MET A 583 5.76 11.52 -7.69
CA MET A 583 6.06 12.54 -8.69
C MET A 583 7.58 12.73 -8.77
N SER A 584 8.17 12.44 -9.94
CA SER A 584 9.63 12.46 -10.15
C SER A 584 10.11 13.45 -11.23
N HIS A 585 9.19 14.02 -12.02
CA HIS A 585 9.53 14.83 -13.20
C HIS A 585 9.27 16.34 -12.98
N PHE A 586 10.27 17.04 -12.44
CA PHE A 586 10.21 18.50 -12.21
C PHE A 586 10.75 19.33 -13.39
N SER A 587 11.17 18.74 -14.50
CA SER A 587 11.87 19.43 -15.60
C SER A 587 11.05 19.60 -16.88
N ASP A 588 9.92 18.92 -17.00
CA ASP A 588 9.36 18.61 -18.33
C ASP A 588 8.33 19.63 -18.82
N LEU A 589 7.85 20.50 -17.91
CA LEU A 589 6.89 21.56 -18.19
C LEU A 589 7.49 22.95 -17.90
N PRO A 590 7.02 24.00 -18.59
CA PRO A 590 7.37 25.37 -18.22
C PRO A 590 6.75 25.71 -16.87
N LEU A 591 7.46 26.56 -16.10
CA LEU A 591 6.95 27.13 -14.87
C LEU A 591 5.69 28.00 -15.14
N PRO A 592 4.83 28.21 -14.12
CA PRO A 592 3.68 29.10 -14.21
C PRO A 592 4.06 30.51 -14.65
N ILE A 593 3.11 31.18 -15.30
CA ILE A 593 3.22 32.58 -15.68
C ILE A 593 2.86 33.49 -14.49
N ASP A 594 3.20 34.77 -14.59
CA ASP A 594 2.85 35.79 -13.61
C ASP A 594 1.35 35.77 -13.22
N GLU A 595 1.05 35.74 -11.92
CA GLU A 595 -0.30 35.55 -11.39
C GLU A 595 -1.22 36.72 -11.72
N TYR A 596 -0.70 37.94 -11.65
CA TYR A 596 -1.47 39.14 -11.98
C TYR A 596 -1.93 39.09 -13.45
N THR A 597 -1.02 38.76 -14.36
CA THR A 597 -1.30 38.57 -15.78
C THR A 597 -2.31 37.44 -16.00
N PHE A 598 -2.11 36.29 -15.36
CA PHE A 598 -3.00 35.13 -15.51
C PHE A 598 -4.44 35.45 -15.07
N LEU A 599 -4.62 36.13 -13.94
CA LEU A 599 -5.94 36.48 -13.39
C LEU A 599 -6.70 37.53 -14.23
N GLN A 600 -6.01 38.27 -15.11
CA GLN A 600 -6.67 39.18 -16.04
C GLN A 600 -7.30 38.47 -17.25
N TRP A 601 -6.93 37.22 -17.53
CA TRP A 601 -7.46 36.50 -18.68
C TRP A 601 -8.96 36.23 -18.56
N ARG A 602 -9.65 36.20 -19.70
CA ARG A 602 -11.08 35.89 -19.83
C ARG A 602 -11.30 34.89 -20.96
N ARG A 603 -12.40 34.13 -20.92
CA ARG A 603 -12.76 33.20 -22.01
C ARG A 603 -12.92 33.97 -23.30
N GLY A 604 -12.34 33.48 -24.40
CA GLY A 604 -12.38 34.17 -25.69
C GLY A 604 -11.16 35.03 -26.01
N ALA A 605 -10.26 35.29 -25.06
CA ALA A 605 -9.03 36.04 -25.33
C ALA A 605 -8.20 35.32 -26.41
N GLN A 606 -7.91 36.02 -27.51
CA GLN A 606 -7.01 35.50 -28.56
C GLN A 606 -5.60 35.34 -28.01
N ASP A 607 -4.82 34.48 -28.68
CA ASP A 607 -3.40 34.18 -28.45
C ASP A 607 -2.51 35.40 -28.80
N ASN A 608 -2.90 36.60 -28.32
CA ASN A 608 -2.23 37.86 -28.56
C ASN A 608 -1.38 38.20 -27.34
N THR A 609 -0.32 37.43 -27.16
CA THR A 609 0.90 37.89 -26.53
C THR A 609 1.92 36.79 -26.73
N GLU A 610 3.06 37.12 -27.31
CA GLU A 610 4.30 36.42 -27.03
C GLU A 610 4.33 36.22 -25.51
N MET A 611 4.03 35.01 -25.05
CA MET A 611 3.93 34.64 -23.64
C MET A 611 5.19 35.17 -22.99
N SER A 612 5.09 36.26 -22.20
CA SER A 612 6.22 36.91 -21.54
C SER A 612 7.26 35.85 -21.20
N SER A 613 8.44 35.87 -21.80
CA SER A 613 9.42 34.80 -21.58
C SER A 613 9.88 34.77 -20.13
N ASP A 614 9.66 35.88 -19.43
CA ASP A 614 10.01 36.04 -18.04
C ASP A 614 9.01 35.31 -17.13
N ARG A 615 9.52 34.27 -16.47
CA ARG A 615 8.83 33.48 -15.44
C ARG A 615 9.33 33.83 -14.05
N SER A 616 10.34 34.70 -13.93
CA SER A 616 10.96 35.06 -12.66
C SER A 616 10.00 35.85 -11.77
N SER A 617 9.02 36.54 -12.35
CA SER A 617 7.99 37.33 -11.66
C SER A 617 6.81 36.53 -11.11
N SER A 618 6.70 35.22 -11.35
CA SER A 618 5.59 34.40 -10.82
C SER A 618 5.89 33.92 -9.40
N LEU A 619 5.05 34.29 -8.43
CA LEU A 619 5.15 33.83 -7.05
C LEU A 619 4.98 32.30 -6.94
N ILE A 620 4.06 31.71 -7.71
CA ILE A 620 3.83 30.26 -7.72
C ILE A 620 5.04 29.54 -8.35
N ALA A 621 5.65 30.10 -9.40
CA ALA A 621 6.90 29.58 -9.94
C ALA A 621 8.00 29.56 -8.87
N GLN A 622 8.12 30.62 -8.07
CA GLN A 622 9.07 30.65 -6.96
C GLN A 622 8.75 29.62 -5.88
N MET A 623 7.48 29.38 -5.54
CA MET A 623 7.09 28.30 -4.62
C MET A 623 7.52 26.92 -5.15
N ILE A 624 7.34 26.66 -6.44
CA ILE A 624 7.75 25.40 -7.08
C ILE A 624 9.27 25.21 -6.99
N LEU A 625 10.04 26.28 -7.22
CA LEU A 625 11.51 26.24 -7.13
C LEU A 625 11.98 25.98 -5.69
N LEU A 626 11.41 26.68 -4.71
CA LEU A 626 11.67 26.44 -3.29
C LEU A 626 11.31 25.01 -2.87
N ASN A 627 10.18 24.48 -3.35
CA ASN A 627 9.74 23.13 -3.02
C ASN A 627 10.70 22.04 -3.54
N ARG A 628 11.45 22.30 -4.62
CA ARG A 628 12.52 21.39 -5.07
C ARG A 628 13.68 21.37 -4.08
N ILE A 629 14.04 22.53 -3.51
CA ILE A 629 15.05 22.60 -2.46
C ILE A 629 14.55 21.86 -1.21
N LEU A 630 13.28 22.00 -0.83
CA LEU A 630 12.68 21.20 0.26
C LEU A 630 12.79 19.69 0.00
N MET A 631 12.52 19.24 -1.23
CA MET A 631 12.65 17.83 -1.58
C MET A 631 14.06 17.31 -1.30
N GLU A 632 15.10 18.04 -1.71
CA GLU A 632 16.49 17.68 -1.44
C GLU A 632 16.84 17.74 0.05
N ILE A 633 16.32 18.73 0.79
CA ILE A 633 16.45 18.81 2.25
C ILE A 633 15.85 17.55 2.90
N ASN A 634 14.64 17.16 2.50
CA ASN A 634 13.96 15.97 3.04
C ASN A 634 14.72 14.68 2.74
N ASP A 635 15.36 14.58 1.57
CA ASP A 635 16.18 13.44 1.18
C ASP A 635 17.46 13.37 2.03
N ALA A 636 18.18 14.47 2.18
CA ALA A 636 19.38 14.56 3.03
C ALA A 636 19.07 14.21 4.50
N ILE A 637 17.95 14.71 5.02
CA ILE A 637 17.40 14.38 6.34
C ILE A 637 17.16 12.86 6.46
N THR A 638 16.60 12.21 5.44
CA THR A 638 16.29 10.76 5.46
C THR A 638 17.55 9.88 5.34
N GLU A 639 18.50 10.26 4.50
CA GLU A 639 19.78 9.55 4.33
C GLU A 639 20.60 9.54 5.64
N THR A 640 20.60 10.66 6.36
CA THR A 640 21.25 10.79 7.68
C THR A 640 20.77 9.74 8.68
N VAL A 641 19.48 9.36 8.62
CA VAL A 641 18.87 8.36 9.51
C VAL A 641 19.26 6.93 9.13
N THR A 642 19.28 6.63 7.82
CA THR A 642 19.45 5.25 7.33
C THR A 642 20.91 4.80 7.43
N ALA A 643 21.86 5.74 7.31
CA ALA A 643 23.29 5.45 7.37
C ALA A 643 23.86 5.29 8.79
N GLY A 644 23.07 5.56 9.85
CA GLY A 644 23.50 5.40 11.24
C GLY A 644 24.78 6.17 11.61
N THR A 645 25.18 7.17 10.81
CA THR A 645 26.45 7.88 10.94
C THR A 645 26.16 9.37 11.08
N VAL A 646 26.10 9.88 12.32
CA VAL A 646 25.89 11.33 12.58
C VAL A 646 27.19 12.13 12.41
N THR A 647 28.30 11.51 12.03
CA THR A 647 29.60 12.19 12.02
C THR A 647 30.27 12.12 10.65
N LEU A 648 30.42 13.31 10.03
CA LEU A 648 31.41 13.71 9.02
C LEU A 648 31.11 13.59 7.50
N VAL A 649 29.89 13.26 7.07
CA VAL A 649 29.47 13.46 5.64
C VAL A 649 28.46 14.61 5.45
N LEU A 650 27.91 15.18 6.55
CA LEU A 650 26.83 16.18 6.50
C LEU A 650 27.24 17.60 6.09
N ASP A 651 28.48 18.03 6.35
CA ASP A 651 28.85 19.46 6.18
C ASP A 651 28.74 19.94 4.73
N LYS A 652 29.12 19.10 3.75
CA LYS A 652 29.07 19.47 2.34
C LYS A 652 27.64 19.55 1.81
N THR A 653 26.79 18.58 2.12
CA THR A 653 25.38 18.58 1.70
C THR A 653 24.63 19.77 2.29
N VAL A 654 24.85 20.07 3.58
CA VAL A 654 24.25 21.25 4.23
C VAL A 654 24.78 22.54 3.59
N GLN A 655 26.08 22.63 3.29
CA GLN A 655 26.66 23.79 2.63
C GLN A 655 26.08 24.01 1.24
N ASP A 656 25.94 22.95 0.43
CA ASP A 656 25.38 23.01 -0.92
C ASP A 656 23.90 23.44 -0.88
N LEU A 657 23.11 22.89 0.05
CA LEU A 657 21.71 23.28 0.24
C LEU A 657 21.56 24.70 0.81
N SER A 658 22.45 25.13 1.70
CA SER A 658 22.52 26.51 2.21
C SER A 658 22.77 27.49 1.06
N LEU A 659 23.72 27.17 0.19
CA LEU A 659 24.04 27.97 -0.99
C LEU A 659 22.87 28.01 -1.97
N LYS A 660 22.12 26.92 -2.15
CA LYS A 660 20.91 26.92 -3.01
C LYS A 660 19.82 27.86 -2.48
N LEU A 661 19.59 27.89 -1.15
CA LEU A 661 18.64 28.83 -0.53
C LEU A 661 19.10 30.28 -0.66
N ASP A 662 20.39 30.55 -0.40
CA ASP A 662 20.99 31.89 -0.54
C ASP A 662 20.88 32.36 -2.01
N ASN A 663 21.29 31.52 -2.97
CA ASN A 663 21.22 31.82 -4.41
C ASN A 663 19.79 32.05 -4.91
N TRP A 664 18.81 31.29 -4.39
CA TRP A 664 17.41 31.53 -4.73
C TRP A 664 16.98 32.93 -4.29
N TYR A 665 17.31 33.32 -3.05
CA TYR A 665 16.95 34.64 -2.52
C TYR A 665 17.65 35.76 -3.29
N ASP A 666 18.95 35.64 -3.54
CA ASP A 666 19.76 36.65 -4.23
C ASP A 666 19.38 36.81 -5.71
N ALA A 667 18.81 35.77 -6.33
CA ALA A 667 18.32 35.80 -7.70
C ALA A 667 16.94 36.45 -7.86
N LEU A 668 16.23 36.75 -6.76
CA LEU A 668 14.92 37.39 -6.83
C LEU A 668 15.05 38.86 -7.26
N PRO A 669 14.09 39.37 -8.05
CA PRO A 669 13.96 40.80 -8.26
C PRO A 669 13.70 41.55 -6.94
N GLU A 670 14.18 42.80 -6.82
CA GLU A 670 14.06 43.61 -5.59
C GLU A 670 12.60 43.76 -5.12
N TYR A 671 11.65 43.87 -6.05
CA TYR A 671 10.22 43.98 -5.74
C TYR A 671 9.59 42.67 -5.23
N MET A 672 10.33 41.56 -5.24
CA MET A 672 9.91 40.27 -4.67
C MET A 672 10.51 40.01 -3.28
N HIS A 673 11.47 40.81 -2.82
CA HIS A 673 12.09 40.63 -1.51
C HIS A 673 11.08 40.82 -0.36
N ASN A 674 11.25 40.08 0.74
CA ASN A 674 10.44 40.22 1.95
C ASN A 674 10.72 41.56 2.65
N THR A 675 10.01 42.60 2.21
CA THR A 675 10.02 43.94 2.80
C THR A 675 8.58 44.37 3.10
N PRO A 676 8.35 45.23 4.11
CA PRO A 676 7.02 45.77 4.37
C PRO A 676 6.38 46.43 3.15
N GLN A 677 7.17 47.17 2.37
CA GLN A 677 6.71 47.85 1.16
C GLN A 677 6.24 46.87 0.07
N ASN A 678 6.99 45.77 -0.12
CA ASN A 678 6.61 44.75 -1.10
C ASN A 678 5.38 43.95 -0.62
N LEU A 679 5.27 43.67 0.68
CA LEU A 679 4.09 43.03 1.25
C LEU A 679 2.82 43.85 0.98
N GLU A 680 2.85 45.16 1.27
CA GLU A 680 1.75 46.08 0.97
C GLU A 680 1.44 46.16 -0.53
N ARG A 681 2.47 46.20 -1.37
CA ARG A 681 2.32 46.19 -2.83
C ARG A 681 1.56 44.96 -3.30
N TYR A 682 1.98 43.75 -2.91
CA TYR A 682 1.28 42.53 -3.32
C TYR A 682 -0.10 42.42 -2.66
N ALA A 683 -0.29 42.91 -1.44
CA ALA A 683 -1.61 43.01 -0.80
C ALA A 683 -2.58 43.83 -1.66
N SER A 684 -2.15 45.00 -2.14
CA SER A 684 -2.96 45.88 -2.99
C SER A 684 -3.36 45.25 -4.34
N GLN A 685 -2.59 44.25 -4.80
CA GLN A 685 -2.85 43.48 -6.01
C GLN A 685 -3.70 42.21 -5.77
N GLY A 686 -4.07 41.93 -4.51
CA GLY A 686 -4.76 40.70 -4.12
C GLY A 686 -3.86 39.46 -4.04
N LEU A 687 -2.54 39.65 -4.12
CA LEU A 687 -1.52 38.59 -4.12
C LEU A 687 -0.77 38.47 -2.78
N GLY A 688 -1.09 39.31 -1.80
CA GLY A 688 -0.42 39.37 -0.49
C GLY A 688 -0.32 38.01 0.21
N ARG A 689 -1.40 37.23 0.23
CA ARG A 689 -1.38 35.88 0.84
C ARG A 689 -0.44 34.90 0.14
N ILE A 690 -0.29 35.00 -1.19
CA ILE A 690 0.64 34.14 -1.96
C ILE A 690 2.08 34.56 -1.66
N PHE A 691 2.34 35.87 -1.63
CA PHE A 691 3.63 36.42 -1.26
C PHE A 691 4.08 35.94 0.13
N VAL A 692 3.18 35.98 1.12
CA VAL A 692 3.47 35.46 2.47
C VAL A 692 3.72 33.95 2.42
N ALA A 693 2.96 33.17 1.64
CA ALA A 693 3.14 31.72 1.52
C ALA A 693 4.53 31.33 0.96
N VAL A 694 5.05 32.07 -0.03
CA VAL A 694 6.41 31.88 -0.58
C VAL A 694 7.44 31.98 0.55
N TYR A 695 7.38 33.05 1.33
CA TYR A 695 8.36 33.32 2.38
C TYR A 695 8.19 32.44 3.62
N LEU A 696 6.97 32.00 3.93
CA LEU A 696 6.74 30.96 4.94
C LEU A 696 7.45 29.67 4.56
N GLY A 697 7.40 29.26 3.28
CA GLY A 697 8.20 28.15 2.76
C GLY A 697 9.70 28.39 2.93
N TYR A 698 10.22 29.50 2.40
CA TYR A 698 11.65 29.84 2.47
C TYR A 698 12.22 29.80 3.89
N TYR A 699 11.56 30.48 4.84
CA TYR A 699 12.04 30.52 6.22
C TYR A 699 11.92 29.15 6.90
N HIS A 700 10.83 28.42 6.68
CA HIS A 700 10.65 27.10 7.25
C HIS A 700 11.71 26.10 6.74
N TYR A 701 12.06 26.13 5.46
CA TYR A 701 13.05 25.23 4.87
C TYR A 701 14.45 25.49 5.44
N GLY A 702 14.79 26.77 5.65
CA GLY A 702 16.00 27.15 6.37
C GLY A 702 16.02 26.64 7.81
N GLN A 703 14.89 26.71 8.53
CA GLN A 703 14.81 26.12 9.87
C GLN A 703 15.07 24.62 9.86
N LEU A 704 14.45 23.86 8.96
CA LEU A 704 14.66 22.40 8.87
C LEU A 704 16.12 22.05 8.58
N LEU A 705 16.75 22.74 7.63
CA LEU A 705 18.14 22.48 7.22
C LEU A 705 19.14 22.75 8.35
N PHE A 706 18.94 23.83 9.10
CA PHE A 706 19.90 24.28 10.11
C PHE A 706 19.55 23.86 11.55
N TYR A 707 18.40 23.21 11.79
CA TYR A 707 17.92 22.88 13.13
C TYR A 707 18.95 22.07 13.94
N GLN A 708 19.61 21.12 13.30
CA GLN A 708 20.58 20.22 13.93
C GLN A 708 21.77 20.94 14.57
N PHE A 709 22.10 22.16 14.11
CA PHE A 709 23.22 22.94 14.64
C PHE A 709 22.87 23.73 15.91
N LEU A 710 21.63 23.65 16.41
CA LEU A 710 21.27 24.26 17.69
C LEU A 710 21.90 23.52 18.89
N HIS A 711 22.22 22.24 18.76
CA HIS A 711 22.79 21.44 19.85
C HIS A 711 24.32 21.48 19.92
N ASP A 712 25.01 21.71 18.79
CA ASP A 712 26.44 21.44 18.63
C ASP A 712 27.25 22.75 18.64
N ASP A 713 27.65 23.21 19.83
CA ASP A 713 28.40 24.46 19.98
C ASP A 713 29.92 24.30 19.88
N GLN A 714 30.51 23.10 19.70
CA GLN A 714 31.97 22.95 19.86
C GLN A 714 32.79 22.13 18.85
N HIS A 715 32.22 21.44 17.85
CA HIS A 715 33.05 20.46 17.08
C HIS A 715 33.00 20.52 15.53
N SER A 716 32.31 21.47 14.88
CA SER A 716 32.38 21.65 13.42
C SER A 716 32.86 23.03 12.99
N THR A 717 33.67 23.11 11.93
CA THR A 717 34.13 24.35 11.29
C THR A 717 32.97 25.06 10.57
N GLY A 718 32.02 25.59 11.34
CA GLY A 718 30.83 26.28 10.82
C GLY A 718 29.58 26.23 11.72
N GLY A 719 29.56 25.41 12.78
CA GLY A 719 28.35 25.17 13.60
C GLY A 719 27.64 26.44 14.10
N ASN A 720 28.40 27.39 14.66
CA ASN A 720 27.84 28.65 15.17
C ASN A 720 27.19 29.50 14.05
N ARG A 721 27.73 29.49 12.82
CA ARG A 721 27.14 30.19 11.67
C ARG A 721 25.77 29.62 11.32
N TYR A 722 25.63 28.30 11.25
CA TYR A 722 24.37 27.66 10.89
C TYR A 722 23.33 27.73 12.02
N ALA A 723 23.74 27.64 13.28
CA ALA A 723 22.86 27.92 14.42
C ALA A 723 22.24 29.33 14.34
N ASN A 724 23.06 30.34 14.00
CA ASN A 724 22.57 31.71 13.81
C ASN A 724 21.66 31.86 12.59
N LYS A 725 21.96 31.17 11.47
CA LYS A 725 21.02 31.10 10.33
C LYS A 725 19.68 30.50 10.78
N CYS A 726 19.67 29.40 11.53
CA CYS A 726 18.44 28.77 12.05
C CYS A 726 17.60 29.76 12.88
N LYS A 727 18.23 30.44 13.84
CA LYS A 727 17.59 31.48 14.67
C LYS A 727 17.03 32.63 13.84
N SER A 728 17.78 33.10 12.84
CA SER A 728 17.36 34.16 11.92
C SER A 728 16.16 33.76 11.08
N HIS A 729 16.16 32.55 10.49
CA HIS A 729 15.01 32.04 9.74
C HIS A 729 13.76 31.94 10.63
N ALA A 730 13.88 31.37 11.84
CA ALA A 730 12.76 31.28 12.78
C ALA A 730 12.22 32.66 13.20
N ALA A 731 13.11 33.64 13.42
CA ALA A 731 12.74 35.01 13.77
C ALA A 731 11.98 35.70 12.62
N ASN A 732 12.52 35.64 11.41
CA ASN A 732 11.90 36.26 10.23
C ASN A 732 10.57 35.59 9.86
N LEU A 733 10.45 34.28 10.09
CA LEU A 733 9.18 33.58 9.96
C LEU A 733 8.11 34.16 10.89
N CYS A 734 8.45 34.35 12.17
CA CYS A 734 7.53 34.97 13.12
C CYS A 734 7.14 36.38 12.67
N LEU A 735 8.11 37.19 12.25
CA LEU A 735 7.87 38.57 11.82
C LEU A 735 6.94 38.68 10.61
N ILE A 736 7.13 37.85 9.57
CA ILE A 736 6.25 37.88 8.40
C ILE A 736 4.83 37.42 8.73
N VAL A 737 4.67 36.45 9.63
CA VAL A 737 3.34 36.05 10.14
C VAL A 737 2.65 37.22 10.84
N TYR A 738 3.37 37.98 11.67
CA TYR A 738 2.79 39.10 12.41
C TYR A 738 2.41 40.24 11.47
N ALA A 739 3.30 40.60 10.55
CA ALA A 739 3.02 41.61 9.52
C ALA A 739 1.81 41.22 8.66
N ALA A 740 1.67 39.93 8.33
CA ALA A 740 0.56 39.40 7.57
C ALA A 740 -0.79 39.48 8.31
N GLN A 741 -0.80 39.40 9.64
CA GLN A 741 -2.02 39.60 10.44
C GLN A 741 -2.44 41.07 10.51
N GLU A 742 -1.47 41.99 10.43
CA GLU A 742 -1.69 43.43 10.52
C GLU A 742 -1.98 44.07 9.15
N THR A 743 -1.74 43.33 8.05
CA THR A 743 -1.95 43.80 6.67
C THR A 743 -3.18 43.12 6.05
N PRO A 744 -4.26 43.85 5.73
CA PRO A 744 -5.44 43.29 5.07
C PRO A 744 -5.08 42.63 3.73
N GLY A 745 -5.65 41.46 3.46
CA GLY A 745 -5.34 40.72 2.24
C GLY A 745 -4.04 39.90 2.29
N CYS A 746 -3.42 39.78 3.46
CA CYS A 746 -2.24 38.94 3.72
C CYS A 746 -2.50 37.83 4.75
N GLU A 747 -3.72 37.68 5.25
CA GLU A 747 -4.02 36.85 6.40
C GLU A 747 -3.65 35.37 6.19
N VAL A 748 -2.92 34.81 7.15
CA VAL A 748 -2.40 33.44 7.12
C VAL A 748 -3.30 32.49 7.90
N ARG A 749 -4.48 32.18 7.36
CA ARG A 749 -5.51 31.36 8.04
C ARG A 749 -5.53 29.88 7.65
N TYR A 750 -4.44 29.33 7.12
CA TYR A 750 -4.37 27.92 6.68
C TYR A 750 -3.61 27.02 7.67
N ASN A 751 -3.88 25.71 7.66
CA ASN A 751 -3.45 24.78 8.71
C ASN A 751 -1.92 24.71 8.89
N MET A 752 -1.13 24.69 7.80
CA MET A 752 0.32 24.48 7.83
C MET A 752 1.08 25.57 8.59
N VAL A 753 0.51 26.77 8.70
CA VAL A 753 1.04 27.85 9.54
C VAL A 753 1.23 27.35 10.98
N GLY A 754 0.34 26.47 11.46
CA GLY A 754 0.46 25.88 12.78
C GLY A 754 1.69 25.01 12.97
N HIS A 755 1.96 24.10 12.03
CA HIS A 755 3.17 23.25 12.08
C HIS A 755 4.43 24.12 12.13
N ILE A 756 4.48 25.07 11.20
CA ILE A 756 5.64 25.91 10.95
C ILE A 756 5.91 26.82 12.16
N LEU A 757 4.86 27.41 12.76
CA LEU A 757 4.97 28.22 13.98
C LEU A 757 5.35 27.39 15.21
N VAL A 758 4.93 26.12 15.31
CA VAL A 758 5.40 25.22 16.38
C VAL A 758 6.91 25.05 16.31
N ILE A 759 7.45 24.76 15.12
CA ILE A 759 8.90 24.62 14.92
C ILE A 759 9.62 25.96 15.17
N ALA A 760 9.09 27.08 14.69
CA ALA A 760 9.67 28.39 15.02
C ALA A 760 9.68 28.65 16.52
N SER A 761 8.64 28.23 17.24
CA SER A 761 8.56 28.36 18.70
C SER A 761 9.57 27.50 19.43
N THR A 762 9.92 26.29 18.93
CA THR A 762 10.98 25.48 19.55
C THR A 762 12.35 26.14 19.42
N VAL A 763 12.64 26.81 18.30
CA VAL A 763 13.87 27.62 18.12
C VAL A 763 13.88 28.85 19.03
N GLN A 764 12.74 29.49 19.27
CA GLN A 764 12.66 30.59 20.26
C GLN A 764 12.87 30.05 21.68
N ILE A 765 12.31 28.88 22.03
CA ILE A 765 12.53 28.21 23.33
C ILE A 765 14.02 27.87 23.51
N HIS A 766 14.71 27.42 22.47
CA HIS A 766 16.16 27.25 22.51
C HIS A 766 16.87 28.54 22.96
N THR A 767 16.51 29.67 22.34
CA THR A 767 17.10 30.98 22.67
C THR A 767 16.76 31.41 24.10
N LEU A 768 15.58 31.05 24.63
CA LEU A 768 15.21 31.29 26.02
C LEU A 768 16.02 30.48 27.03
N LEU A 769 16.40 29.25 26.68
CA LEU A 769 17.09 28.33 27.58
C LEU A 769 18.61 28.51 27.56
N PHE A 770 19.19 28.86 26.40
CA PHE A 770 20.64 28.90 26.19
C PHE A 770 21.19 30.27 25.77
N GLY A 771 20.32 31.26 25.53
CA GLY A 771 20.75 32.62 25.21
C GLY A 771 21.50 33.26 26.38
N THR A 772 22.52 34.06 26.07
CA THR A 772 23.29 34.83 27.06
C THR A 772 22.97 36.32 27.02
N ASP A 773 22.31 36.81 25.96
CA ASP A 773 21.85 38.19 25.81
C ASP A 773 20.40 38.35 26.31
N GLU A 774 20.21 39.16 27.35
CA GLU A 774 18.90 39.45 27.93
C GLU A 774 17.92 40.08 26.92
N ALA A 775 18.41 40.88 25.97
CA ALA A 775 17.57 41.48 24.94
C ALA A 775 17.03 40.41 23.98
N GLU A 776 17.88 39.48 23.54
CA GLU A 776 17.48 38.35 22.70
C GLU A 776 16.48 37.43 23.41
N ILE A 777 16.70 37.15 24.70
CA ILE A 777 15.78 36.34 25.53
C ILE A 777 14.41 37.02 25.65
N SER A 778 14.38 38.34 25.89
CA SER A 778 13.14 39.10 26.01
C SER A 778 12.33 39.07 24.71
N VAL A 779 13.00 39.25 23.56
CA VAL A 779 12.38 39.17 22.23
C VAL A 779 11.88 37.75 21.94
N ALA A 780 12.66 36.72 22.24
CA ALA A 780 12.25 35.32 22.06
C ALA A 780 11.01 35.00 22.90
N ARG A 781 10.92 35.50 24.14
CA ARG A 781 9.75 35.33 25.01
C ARG A 781 8.51 35.95 24.39
N SER A 782 8.62 37.19 23.92
CA SER A 782 7.51 37.89 23.26
C SER A 782 7.01 37.13 22.03
N ARG A 783 7.93 36.58 21.23
CA ARG A 783 7.59 35.79 20.04
C ARG A 783 6.87 34.49 20.40
N VAL A 784 7.32 33.75 21.42
CA VAL A 784 6.63 32.53 21.87
C VAL A 784 5.19 32.85 22.31
N VAL A 785 4.99 33.92 23.08
CA VAL A 785 3.65 34.35 23.52
C VAL A 785 2.77 34.73 22.32
N ARG A 786 3.29 35.55 21.40
CA ARG A 786 2.55 35.96 20.19
C ARG A 786 2.22 34.75 19.32
N ASN A 787 3.16 33.83 19.09
CA ASN A 787 2.91 32.59 18.35
C ASN A 787 1.80 31.76 18.98
N PHE A 788 1.78 31.62 20.30
CA PHE A 788 0.74 30.89 21.01
C PHE A 788 -0.65 31.53 20.84
N GLN A 789 -0.74 32.86 20.83
CA GLN A 789 -1.99 33.58 20.54
C GLN A 789 -2.51 33.26 19.13
N ILE A 790 -1.62 33.30 18.14
CA ILE A 790 -1.95 33.01 16.73
C ILE A 790 -2.40 31.55 16.57
N LEU A 791 -1.68 30.60 17.16
CA LEU A 791 -2.06 29.19 17.16
C LEU A 791 -3.45 28.98 17.78
N THR A 792 -3.78 29.73 18.84
CA THR A 792 -5.08 29.67 19.51
C THR A 792 -6.20 30.22 18.64
N GLU A 793 -5.93 31.27 17.86
CA GLU A 793 -6.87 31.81 16.88
C GLU A 793 -7.11 30.81 15.73
N LEU A 794 -6.03 30.26 15.17
CA LEU A 794 -6.11 29.31 14.07
C LEU A 794 -6.85 28.03 14.47
N LYS A 795 -6.71 27.60 15.73
CA LYS A 795 -7.43 26.44 16.30
C LYS A 795 -8.94 26.57 16.13
N ARG A 796 -9.50 27.78 16.06
CA ARG A 796 -10.94 27.99 15.79
C ARG A 796 -11.40 27.38 14.47
N TYR A 797 -10.52 27.35 13.46
CA TYR A 797 -10.81 26.91 12.10
C TYR A 797 -10.36 25.47 11.81
N TRP A 798 -9.31 24.99 12.47
CA TRP A 798 -8.65 23.73 12.11
C TRP A 798 -8.54 22.79 13.31
N ALA A 799 -9.23 21.65 13.25
CA ALA A 799 -9.15 20.61 14.29
C ALA A 799 -7.75 20.01 14.40
N TRP A 800 -7.03 19.88 13.27
CA TRP A 800 -5.65 19.39 13.23
C TRP A 800 -4.68 20.14 14.16
N LEU A 801 -4.94 21.43 14.46
CA LEU A 801 -4.09 22.20 15.36
C LEU A 801 -4.08 21.70 16.80
N ASP A 802 -5.07 20.93 17.23
CA ASP A 802 -5.03 20.27 18.55
C ASP A 802 -3.77 19.40 18.69
N MET A 803 -3.37 18.72 17.61
CA MET A 803 -2.13 17.93 17.59
C MET A 803 -0.87 18.81 17.67
N CYS A 804 -0.86 19.98 17.04
CA CYS A 804 0.24 20.94 17.16
C CYS A 804 0.49 21.38 18.59
N PHE A 805 -0.59 21.67 19.34
CA PHE A 805 -0.48 22.03 20.77
C PHE A 805 0.09 20.87 21.59
N VAL A 806 -0.37 19.64 21.35
CA VAL A 806 0.15 18.45 22.03
C VAL A 806 1.65 18.28 21.73
N ARG A 807 2.06 18.37 20.47
CA ARG A 807 3.47 18.26 20.06
C ARG A 807 4.34 19.33 20.75
N LEU A 808 3.90 20.59 20.74
CA LEU A 808 4.63 21.67 21.41
C LEU A 808 4.72 21.46 22.93
N HIS A 809 3.66 20.94 23.55
CA HIS A 809 3.65 20.64 24.98
C HIS A 809 4.64 19.54 25.34
N ILE A 810 4.64 18.42 24.60
CA ILE A 810 5.57 17.31 24.78
C ILE A 810 7.02 17.79 24.62
N PHE A 811 7.29 18.61 23.61
CA PHE A 811 8.61 19.20 23.41
C PHE A 811 9.04 20.08 24.58
N HIS A 812 8.13 20.93 25.08
CA HIS A 812 8.42 21.80 26.21
C HIS A 812 8.68 21.01 27.50
N ASP A 813 7.90 19.95 27.76
CA ASP A 813 8.12 19.07 28.91
C ASP A 813 9.44 18.31 28.82
N MET A 814 9.85 17.89 27.61
CA MET A 814 11.19 17.33 27.38
C MET A 814 12.29 18.34 27.75
N CYS A 815 12.17 19.60 27.32
CA CYS A 815 13.12 20.66 27.68
C CYS A 815 13.24 20.86 29.20
N ARG A 816 12.15 20.67 29.95
CA ARG A 816 12.16 20.76 31.42
C ARG A 816 12.86 19.58 32.09
N ARG A 817 12.82 18.38 31.49
CA ARG A 817 13.45 17.16 32.03
C ARG A 817 14.96 17.12 31.74
N SER A 818 15.38 17.49 30.53
CA SER A 818 16.80 17.53 30.14
C SER A 818 17.07 18.61 29.11
N MET A 819 17.60 19.75 29.57
CA MET A 819 18.00 20.84 28.65
C MET A 819 19.09 20.38 27.68
N ALA A 820 20.11 19.68 28.17
CA ALA A 820 21.29 19.32 27.39
C ALA A 820 21.00 18.42 26.18
N THR A 821 20.01 17.53 26.23
CA THR A 821 19.73 16.56 25.15
C THR A 821 18.48 16.86 24.32
N SER A 822 17.77 17.94 24.65
CA SER A 822 16.47 18.28 24.04
C SER A 822 16.54 18.70 22.58
N PHE A 823 17.68 19.24 22.14
CA PHE A 823 17.85 19.73 20.78
C PHE A 823 18.73 18.83 19.91
N ARG A 824 19.16 17.68 20.45
CA ARG A 824 19.96 16.70 19.71
C ARG A 824 19.17 16.17 18.52
N MET A 825 19.80 16.11 17.37
CA MET A 825 19.20 15.59 16.14
C MET A 825 19.16 14.05 16.15
N ASP A 826 18.20 13.49 16.86
CA ASP A 826 17.93 12.05 16.92
C ASP A 826 16.63 11.67 16.19
N GLU A 827 16.31 10.37 16.13
CA GLU A 827 15.11 9.86 15.44
C GLU A 827 13.82 10.52 15.96
N TRP A 828 13.77 10.86 17.25
CA TRP A 828 12.63 11.53 17.84
C TRP A 828 12.50 12.98 17.34
N MET A 829 13.59 13.75 17.35
CA MET A 829 13.59 15.13 16.83
C MET A 829 13.26 15.17 15.33
N MET A 830 13.74 14.20 14.59
CA MET A 830 13.44 14.02 13.17
C MET A 830 11.95 13.83 12.91
N LYS A 831 11.30 12.93 13.66
CA LYS A 831 9.84 12.74 13.63
C LYS A 831 9.11 14.03 14.04
N PHE A 832 9.63 14.74 15.03
CA PHE A 832 9.08 16.02 15.48
C PHE A 832 9.09 17.10 14.38
N LEU A 833 10.18 17.18 13.61
CA LEU A 833 10.35 18.20 12.57
C LEU A 833 9.66 17.83 11.25
N SER A 834 9.66 16.55 10.86
CA SER A 834 9.26 16.14 9.50
C SER A 834 7.97 15.31 9.42
N GLU A 835 7.60 14.57 10.47
CA GLU A 835 6.42 13.67 10.48
C GLU A 835 5.27 14.33 11.24
N PHE A 836 4.73 15.42 10.68
CA PHE A 836 3.73 16.26 11.34
C PHE A 836 2.28 15.77 11.20
N SER A 837 2.05 14.66 10.50
CA SER A 837 0.72 14.06 10.33
C SER A 837 0.35 13.05 11.42
N GLU A 838 1.32 12.63 12.25
CA GLU A 838 1.13 11.67 13.35
C GLU A 838 1.31 12.34 14.74
N PRO A 839 0.66 11.82 15.80
CA PRO A 839 0.99 12.20 17.17
C PRO A 839 2.45 11.86 17.50
N ILE A 840 3.10 12.66 18.35
CA ILE A 840 4.43 12.33 18.86
C ILE A 840 4.34 11.77 20.27
N GLU A 841 5.10 10.72 20.57
CA GLU A 841 5.16 10.10 21.90
C GLU A 841 6.14 10.84 22.81
N GLU A 842 6.02 10.66 24.13
CA GLU A 842 7.03 11.15 25.07
C GLU A 842 8.38 10.46 24.84
N LYS A 843 9.46 11.24 24.91
CA LYS A 843 10.83 10.72 24.81
C LYS A 843 11.18 9.97 26.11
N THR A 844 11.39 8.65 26.03
CA THR A 844 11.70 7.79 27.19
C THR A 844 13.19 7.86 27.58
N GLU A 845 13.51 7.65 28.87
CA GLU A 845 14.91 7.65 29.37
C GLU A 845 15.80 6.61 28.67
N ASP A 846 15.24 5.46 28.27
CA ASP A 846 15.96 4.42 27.49
C ASP A 846 16.44 4.92 26.12
N SER A 847 15.71 5.83 25.48
CA SER A 847 16.14 6.44 24.20
C SER A 847 17.31 7.42 24.38
N ALA A 848 17.37 8.10 25.52
CA ALA A 848 18.46 8.99 25.88
C ALA A 848 19.72 8.21 26.33
N GLN A 849 19.53 7.09 27.04
CA GLN A 849 20.61 6.19 27.47
C GLN A 849 21.20 5.40 26.28
N ALA A 850 20.37 4.90 25.36
CA ALA A 850 20.84 4.28 24.12
C ALA A 850 21.67 5.25 23.27
N ALA A 851 21.31 6.53 23.24
CA ALA A 851 22.09 7.58 22.56
C ALA A 851 23.39 7.99 23.29
N LEU A 852 23.48 7.75 24.61
CA LEU A 852 24.68 7.94 25.43
C LEU A 852 25.65 6.75 25.33
N ASP A 853 25.12 5.53 25.28
CA ASP A 853 25.90 4.30 25.11
C ASP A 853 26.41 4.16 23.67
N TRP A 854 25.62 4.65 22.70
CA TRP A 854 26.05 4.77 21.30
C TRP A 854 27.18 5.81 21.11
N ALA A 855 27.13 6.95 21.81
CA ALA A 855 28.20 7.96 21.76
C ALA A 855 29.51 7.47 22.42
N ARG A 856 29.43 6.74 23.54
CA ARG A 856 30.60 6.14 24.19
C ARG A 856 31.29 5.07 23.35
N ASN A 857 30.54 4.35 22.52
CA ASN A 857 31.11 3.36 21.59
C ASN A 857 31.86 3.99 20.40
N ILE A 858 31.65 5.28 20.12
CA ILE A 858 32.38 6.02 19.08
C ILE A 858 33.70 6.59 19.61
N GLU A 859 33.78 6.93 20.90
CA GLU A 859 35.03 7.41 21.54
C GLU A 859 36.06 6.29 21.82
N ALA A 860 35.69 5.01 21.64
CA ALA A 860 36.52 3.85 21.96
C ALA A 860 37.46 3.38 20.81
N HIS A 861 37.68 4.19 19.78
CA HIS A 861 38.73 3.94 18.79
C HIS A 861 39.89 4.93 18.98
N PRO A 862 41.05 4.47 19.50
CA PRO A 862 42.19 5.32 19.72
C PRO A 862 42.87 5.69 18.39
N GLN A 863 43.22 6.97 18.33
CA GLN A 863 44.21 7.63 17.48
C GLN A 863 45.15 6.68 16.72
N GLY A 864 45.19 6.85 15.39
CA GLY A 864 46.20 6.23 14.55
C GLY A 864 47.61 6.65 14.96
N ASN A 865 48.46 5.66 15.21
CA ASN A 865 49.90 5.86 15.16
C ASN A 865 50.32 5.99 13.70
N THR A 866 50.84 7.16 13.37
CA THR A 866 51.52 7.52 12.13
C THR A 866 52.79 6.70 11.92
N GLU A 867 53.08 6.42 10.66
CA GLU A 867 54.27 5.73 10.14
C GLU A 867 55.60 6.37 10.61
N GLU A 868 56.58 5.52 10.94
CA GLU A 868 58.00 5.83 10.74
C GLU A 868 58.70 4.59 10.16
N GLN A 869 59.21 4.73 8.93
CA GLN A 869 60.13 3.79 8.30
C GLN A 869 61.53 4.00 8.86
N THR A 870 62.17 2.97 9.45
CA THR A 870 63.63 2.76 9.29
C THR A 870 64.04 1.31 9.62
N SER A 871 64.64 0.67 8.61
CA SER A 871 65.79 -0.25 8.63
C SER A 871 65.86 -1.45 9.60
N GLY A 872 66.19 -2.62 9.04
CA GLY A 872 67.21 -3.51 9.61
C GLY A 872 66.77 -4.94 9.91
N SER A 873 67.42 -5.89 9.23
CA SER A 873 67.36 -7.34 9.42
C SER A 873 68.10 -7.79 10.72
N PRO A 874 68.29 -9.10 11.02
CA PRO A 874 67.65 -9.83 12.12
C PRO A 874 68.63 -10.21 13.26
N TYR A 875 68.08 -10.89 14.27
CA TYR A 875 68.76 -11.56 15.39
C TYR A 875 69.38 -10.64 16.45
N VAL A 876 68.79 -10.59 17.65
CA VAL A 876 69.15 -11.36 18.86
C VAL A 876 68.00 -11.23 19.85
#